data_AF-A0A1Q3VA19-F1
#
_entry.id   AF-A0A1Q3VA19-F1
#
_cell.length_a   1.000
_cell.length_b   1.000
_cell.length_c   1.000
_cell.angle_alpha   90.00
_cell.angle_beta   90.00
_cell.angle_gamma   90.00
#
_symmetry.space_group_name_H-M   'P 1'
#
loop_
_entity.id
_entity.type
_entity.pdbx_description
1 polymer ?
#
loop_
_entity_poly.entity_id
_entity_poly.type
_entity_poly.pdbx_seq_one_letter_code
_entity_poly.pdbx_strand_id
1 'polypeptide(L)'
;MKGAVTLLATTLLAIGFAAAQPLDEAKRAGRTAASLPQASEDYFHDMDNGIPLTPEEVRGRNMWLVWTGGNDRFWDGMTRSTFGAFDLLKIVTSHPGQKADRDSRWDWLGVVNEPCFEKADGPDPARFGLWLDKRRDACPPDPFADPAKYPGVALGSRGKTVPVGSYFGEPSGIVGLRLFTNPDFDEAARERWDPERYYSDPSYYDDPKLVRPYRVGMSCGFCHVGPSPIHPPADAAHPQWSELNSTVGAQYMWVDRIFVYGADPRNFMFQLVHTYRPGAMDTSLVSTDNINNPRTMNAIYNLGARMAQALRWGKESIVGPERNNRQFNDFVSSGPLTQFFQKPGTVFTPHVLKDGSDAVGALGALNRVYLNIGLYSEEWLRHFNPVIGGKPITPIRIATAQRNSAYWQATEQGTPDMARFFLHAGQPDHLADAPGGAAYLETDAAILDRGKTVFAETCARCHSSKLPAPIPAEANLQGCAGPNYMRCWDRYWAWTRTDAFKAKMREIVAAPDFLQDNFLSTEARVPVTLLQTNACSPLATNALSGNIWNDFSSASYKSLPSVGAITVHDPFTGDARPYVMPAGGRGYTRPPSLVSVWSTAPFLLNNTVGPYEHDPSVAARVRVFQASMEQMLWPERRRKDAILGDKVPGVIDRTTARSFLIIPAGFIPEPLRAVRHVVPRLFEADGGIRLGPIPAGVPVNLLANLQPLAEGGDIGAHYLQLARLLLRLKLDLLTLPADATDEQLRTHFANLARPLLALNKCPDFVVNRGHYFGTSMQSAEPALSDADKNALIAFMKTF
;
A
#
# COMPACT_ATOMS: atom_id res chain seq x y z
N MET A 1 9.39 26.94 53.37
CA MET A 1 9.46 27.00 51.88
C MET A 1 9.20 25.64 51.23
N LYS A 2 8.09 24.94 51.55
CA LYS A 2 7.70 23.68 50.90
C LYS A 2 6.23 23.64 50.43
N GLY A 3 5.49 24.74 50.62
CA GLY A 3 4.07 24.85 50.26
C GLY A 3 3.77 25.62 48.96
N ALA A 4 4.74 26.39 48.43
CA ALA A 4 4.51 27.26 47.26
C ALA A 4 4.94 26.62 45.92
N VAL A 5 5.78 25.58 45.94
CA VAL A 5 6.27 24.91 44.71
C VAL A 5 5.29 23.84 44.22
N THR A 6 4.49 23.25 45.10
CA THR A 6 3.52 22.20 44.73
C THR A 6 2.25 22.77 44.07
N LEU A 7 1.87 24.02 44.39
CA LEU A 7 0.69 24.66 43.80
C LEU A 7 0.98 25.21 42.39
N LEU A 8 2.22 25.63 42.09
CA LEU A 8 2.59 26.05 40.73
C LEU A 8 2.70 24.84 39.78
N ALA A 9 3.16 23.68 40.28
CA ALA A 9 3.26 22.45 39.49
C ALA A 9 1.88 21.80 39.21
N THR A 10 0.90 21.96 40.09
CA THR A 10 -0.47 21.44 39.86
C THR A 10 -1.34 22.38 39.04
N THR A 11 -1.05 23.69 39.02
CA THR A 11 -1.80 24.64 38.19
C THR A 11 -1.25 24.73 36.75
N LEU A 12 0.03 24.41 36.51
CA LEU A 12 0.60 24.28 35.16
C LEU A 12 0.33 22.91 34.49
N LEU A 13 -0.13 21.90 35.24
CA LEU A 13 -0.57 20.61 34.68
C LEU A 13 -2.08 20.55 34.33
N ALA A 14 -2.85 21.60 34.62
CA ALA A 14 -4.29 21.66 34.35
C ALA A 14 -4.70 22.73 33.31
N ILE A 15 -3.72 23.39 32.68
CA ILE A 15 -3.93 24.22 31.47
C ILE A 15 -3.13 23.62 30.32
N GLY A 16 -3.24 22.31 30.13
CA GLY A 16 -3.17 21.78 28.78
C GLY A 16 -4.41 22.28 28.07
N PHE A 17 -4.36 23.44 27.42
CA PHE A 17 -5.30 23.73 26.36
C PHE A 17 -5.24 22.51 25.44
N ALA A 18 -6.26 21.65 25.49
CA ALA A 18 -6.43 20.61 24.49
C ALA A 18 -6.53 21.39 23.17
N ALA A 19 -5.42 21.49 22.44
CA ALA A 19 -5.35 22.29 21.23
C ALA A 19 -6.53 21.85 20.37
N ALA A 20 -7.41 22.81 20.05
CA ALA A 20 -8.67 22.53 19.39
C ALA A 20 -8.43 21.56 18.22
N GLN A 21 -9.28 20.53 18.14
CA GLN A 21 -9.18 19.57 17.03
C GLN A 21 -9.37 20.34 15.73
N PRO A 22 -8.51 20.16 14.72
CA PRO A 22 -8.51 20.99 13.54
C PRO A 22 -9.72 20.64 12.67
N LEU A 23 -10.34 21.64 12.08
CA LEU A 23 -11.32 21.46 11.00
C LEU A 23 -10.57 21.20 9.68
N ASP A 24 -11.14 20.39 8.80
CA ASP A 24 -10.64 20.28 7.42
C ASP A 24 -10.86 21.59 6.63
N GLU A 25 -10.15 21.76 5.52
CA GLU A 25 -10.26 22.97 4.69
C GLU A 25 -11.71 23.29 4.26
N ALA A 26 -12.52 22.27 3.95
CA ALA A 26 -13.92 22.45 3.59
C ALA A 26 -14.73 23.06 4.75
N LYS A 27 -14.65 22.51 5.97
CA LYS A 27 -15.35 23.08 7.13
C LYS A 27 -14.83 24.47 7.51
N ARG A 28 -13.53 24.73 7.36
CA ARG A 28 -12.96 26.07 7.57
C ARG A 28 -13.56 27.10 6.62
N ALA A 29 -13.93 26.70 5.41
CA ALA A 29 -14.63 27.52 4.43
C ALA A 29 -16.17 27.51 4.60
N GLY A 30 -16.70 26.95 5.69
CA GLY A 30 -18.14 26.88 5.94
C GLY A 30 -18.90 25.85 5.08
N ARG A 31 -18.19 24.94 4.40
CA ARG A 31 -18.79 23.87 3.58
C ARG A 31 -19.21 22.69 4.46
N THR A 32 -20.24 21.98 4.02
CA THR A 32 -20.74 20.76 4.66
C THR A 32 -20.69 19.59 3.68
N ALA A 33 -20.83 18.36 4.18
CA ALA A 33 -20.88 17.17 3.31
C ALA A 33 -21.97 17.25 2.23
N ALA A 34 -23.14 17.84 2.55
CA ALA A 34 -24.23 18.03 1.60
C ALA A 34 -23.86 18.94 0.42
N SER A 35 -22.84 19.79 0.59
CA SER A 35 -22.31 20.65 -0.48
C SER A 35 -21.23 19.97 -1.34
N LEU A 36 -20.85 18.73 -1.02
CA LEU A 36 -19.82 17.94 -1.68
C LEU A 36 -20.39 16.60 -2.19
N PRO A 37 -21.46 16.60 -3.03
CA PRO A 37 -22.03 15.36 -3.55
C PRO A 37 -21.05 14.61 -4.47
N GLN A 38 -21.16 13.28 -4.51
CA GLN A 38 -20.39 12.48 -5.48
C GLN A 38 -20.87 12.76 -6.92
N ALA A 39 -19.94 12.70 -7.87
CA ALA A 39 -20.20 13.04 -9.27
C ALA A 39 -21.03 11.97 -9.99
N SER A 40 -21.95 12.38 -10.86
CA SER A 40 -22.99 11.52 -11.43
C SER A 40 -22.85 11.26 -12.94
N GLU A 41 -21.82 11.84 -13.57
CA GLU A 41 -21.57 11.77 -14.99
C GLU A 41 -21.00 10.41 -15.36
N ASP A 42 -21.58 9.78 -16.39
CA ASP A 42 -21.10 8.51 -16.93
C ASP A 42 -19.92 8.70 -17.90
N TYR A 43 -18.89 9.39 -17.42
CA TYR A 43 -17.74 9.81 -18.24
C TYR A 43 -16.80 8.64 -18.58
N PHE A 44 -16.66 7.68 -17.67
CA PHE A 44 -15.75 6.53 -17.81
C PHE A 44 -16.44 5.27 -18.36
N HIS A 45 -17.56 5.40 -19.09
CA HIS A 45 -18.41 4.26 -19.49
C HIS A 45 -17.68 3.16 -20.27
N ASP A 46 -16.62 3.50 -20.99
CA ASP A 46 -15.80 2.55 -21.75
C ASP A 46 -14.86 1.70 -20.88
N MET A 47 -14.47 2.20 -19.70
CA MET A 47 -13.60 1.47 -18.78
C MET A 47 -14.28 0.22 -18.21
N ASP A 48 -13.50 -0.64 -17.55
CA ASP A 48 -14.03 -1.77 -16.78
C ASP A 48 -14.82 -2.74 -17.68
N ASN A 49 -14.30 -2.98 -18.89
CA ASN A 49 -14.88 -3.83 -19.92
C ASN A 49 -16.22 -3.32 -20.48
N GLY A 50 -16.51 -2.02 -20.33
CA GLY A 50 -17.70 -1.39 -20.91
C GLY A 50 -19.01 -1.86 -20.28
N ILE A 51 -18.98 -2.34 -19.03
CA ILE A 51 -20.18 -2.86 -18.38
C ILE A 51 -21.19 -1.73 -18.13
N PRO A 52 -22.49 -1.96 -18.39
CA PRO A 52 -23.51 -0.95 -18.13
C PRO A 52 -23.70 -0.77 -16.63
N LEU A 53 -23.56 0.46 -16.14
CA LEU A 53 -23.71 0.78 -14.72
C LEU A 53 -25.02 1.52 -14.44
N THR A 54 -25.61 1.23 -13.28
CA THR A 54 -26.70 2.04 -12.72
C THR A 54 -26.21 3.43 -12.28
N PRO A 55 -27.08 4.43 -12.10
CA PRO A 55 -26.67 5.75 -11.63
C PRO A 55 -25.89 5.74 -10.30
N GLU A 56 -26.24 4.85 -9.37
CA GLU A 56 -25.52 4.62 -8.12
C GLU A 56 -24.11 4.09 -8.38
N GLU A 57 -23.98 3.09 -9.24
CA GLU A 57 -22.68 2.50 -9.58
C GLU A 57 -21.79 3.48 -10.34
N VAL A 58 -22.35 4.34 -11.20
CA VAL A 58 -21.61 5.44 -11.86
C VAL A 58 -21.03 6.39 -10.82
N ARG A 59 -21.83 6.80 -9.81
CA ARG A 59 -21.31 7.62 -8.70
C ARG A 59 -20.21 6.90 -7.93
N GLY A 60 -20.37 5.60 -7.71
CA GLY A 60 -19.37 4.74 -7.08
C GLY A 60 -18.05 4.69 -7.84
N ARG A 61 -18.10 4.49 -9.16
CA ARG A 61 -16.93 4.51 -10.05
C ARG A 61 -16.26 5.87 -10.05
N ASN A 62 -17.03 6.96 -10.15
CA ASN A 62 -16.49 8.31 -10.11
C ASN A 62 -15.81 8.61 -8.77
N MET A 63 -16.41 8.20 -7.66
CA MET A 63 -15.78 8.32 -6.34
C MET A 63 -14.43 7.57 -6.31
N TRP A 64 -14.38 6.34 -6.82
CA TRP A 64 -13.14 5.57 -6.89
C TRP A 64 -12.06 6.25 -7.75
N LEU A 65 -12.45 6.78 -8.91
CA LEU A 65 -11.52 7.27 -9.93
C LEU A 65 -11.08 8.72 -9.75
N VAL A 66 -11.91 9.60 -9.17
CA VAL A 66 -11.60 11.05 -9.12
C VAL A 66 -11.76 11.72 -7.76
N TRP A 67 -12.40 11.08 -6.76
CA TRP A 67 -12.55 11.71 -5.45
C TRP A 67 -11.23 11.70 -4.67
N THR A 68 -10.70 12.89 -4.40
CA THR A 68 -9.46 13.09 -3.62
C THR A 68 -9.72 13.47 -2.16
N GLY A 69 -10.93 13.96 -1.84
CA GLY A 69 -11.33 14.36 -0.49
C GLY A 69 -10.42 15.40 0.15
N GLY A 70 -9.88 16.35 -0.64
CA GLY A 70 -8.99 17.41 -0.15
C GLY A 70 -7.60 16.94 0.28
N ASN A 71 -7.16 15.75 -0.17
CA ASN A 71 -5.84 15.24 0.14
C ASN A 71 -4.69 15.93 -0.62
N ASP A 72 -4.97 16.89 -1.51
CA ASP A 72 -3.97 17.73 -2.16
C ASP A 72 -3.10 18.48 -1.13
N ARG A 73 -3.71 18.87 0.01
CA ARG A 73 -3.00 19.40 1.17
C ARG A 73 -1.94 18.43 1.70
N PHE A 74 -2.29 17.15 1.81
CA PHE A 74 -1.39 16.13 2.35
C PHE A 74 -0.18 15.93 1.44
N TRP A 75 -0.44 15.69 0.15
CA TRP A 75 0.62 15.40 -0.81
C TRP A 75 1.52 16.61 -1.09
N ASP A 76 1.00 17.83 -1.04
CA ASP A 76 1.83 19.05 -1.04
C ASP A 76 2.75 19.10 0.19
N GLY A 77 2.22 18.81 1.38
CA GLY A 77 3.00 18.77 2.63
C GLY A 77 4.03 17.63 2.72
N MET A 78 3.85 16.54 1.97
CA MET A 78 4.80 15.43 1.92
C MET A 78 6.16 15.83 1.34
N THR A 79 6.22 16.83 0.48
CA THR A 79 7.49 17.41 0.01
C THR A 79 8.34 17.90 1.17
N ARG A 80 7.75 18.58 2.15
CA ARG A 80 8.49 19.03 3.35
C ARG A 80 8.92 17.87 4.23
N SER A 81 8.03 16.91 4.43
CA SER A 81 8.25 15.73 5.27
C SER A 81 9.35 14.80 4.76
N THR A 82 9.63 14.87 3.45
CA THR A 82 10.64 14.06 2.76
C THR A 82 11.86 14.87 2.34
N PHE A 83 12.00 16.10 2.86
CA PHE A 83 13.10 17.00 2.54
C PHE A 83 13.28 17.24 1.03
N GLY A 84 12.18 17.43 0.31
CA GLY A 84 12.18 17.70 -1.12
C GLY A 84 12.23 16.45 -2.00
N ALA A 85 12.38 15.24 -1.45
CA ALA A 85 12.48 14.02 -2.25
C ALA A 85 11.17 13.62 -2.95
N PHE A 86 10.02 13.91 -2.32
CA PHE A 86 8.69 13.64 -2.87
C PHE A 86 8.08 14.92 -3.46
N ASP A 87 7.66 14.91 -4.72
CA ASP A 87 6.92 16.03 -5.32
C ASP A 87 6.06 15.56 -6.51
N LEU A 88 4.75 15.43 -6.31
CA LEU A 88 3.82 15.04 -7.38
C LEU A 88 3.72 16.08 -8.51
N LEU A 89 3.99 17.36 -8.26
CA LEU A 89 3.97 18.37 -9.32
C LEU A 89 5.16 18.19 -10.29
N LYS A 90 6.25 17.56 -9.83
CA LYS A 90 7.36 17.09 -10.69
C LYS A 90 7.07 15.72 -11.34
N ILE A 91 6.01 15.03 -10.95
CA ILE A 91 5.57 13.77 -11.60
C ILE A 91 4.64 14.03 -12.79
N VAL A 92 3.75 15.02 -12.68
CA VAL A 92 2.75 15.34 -13.72
C VAL A 92 3.27 16.25 -14.84
N THR A 93 4.57 16.56 -14.84
CA THR A 93 5.18 17.50 -15.78
C THR A 93 5.76 16.81 -17.01
N SER A 94 5.99 17.59 -18.05
CA SER A 94 6.76 17.24 -19.25
C SER A 94 7.95 18.20 -19.47
N HIS A 95 8.41 18.90 -18.40
CA HIS A 95 9.53 19.85 -18.47
C HIS A 95 10.85 19.18 -18.95
N PRO A 96 11.60 19.81 -19.87
CA PRO A 96 12.87 19.27 -20.36
C PRO A 96 13.92 19.07 -19.24
N GLY A 97 14.48 17.87 -19.16
CA GLY A 97 15.49 17.52 -18.14
C GLY A 97 14.94 16.73 -16.94
N GLN A 98 13.61 16.57 -16.85
CA GLN A 98 13.00 15.58 -15.97
C GLN A 98 13.26 14.15 -16.50
N LYS A 99 13.12 13.15 -15.61
CA LYS A 99 13.41 11.74 -15.93
C LYS A 99 12.37 11.09 -16.84
N ALA A 100 11.16 11.63 -16.83
CA ALA A 100 10.07 11.20 -17.68
C ALA A 100 9.17 12.39 -18.02
N ASP A 101 8.43 12.22 -19.10
CA ASP A 101 7.38 13.10 -19.61
C ASP A 101 6.15 12.25 -19.93
N ARG A 102 5.16 12.81 -20.63
CA ARG A 102 3.99 12.04 -21.07
C ARG A 102 4.34 10.77 -21.83
N ASP A 103 5.21 10.84 -22.83
CA ASP A 103 5.44 9.73 -23.76
C ASP A 103 6.28 8.61 -23.12
N SER A 104 7.09 8.96 -22.11
CA SER A 104 8.02 8.03 -21.44
C SER A 104 7.58 7.59 -20.04
N ARG A 105 6.55 8.19 -19.43
CA ARG A 105 6.17 7.87 -18.04
C ARG A 105 5.59 6.47 -17.86
N TRP A 106 5.06 5.83 -18.90
CA TRP A 106 4.71 4.41 -18.81
C TRP A 106 5.97 3.58 -18.55
N ASP A 107 6.99 3.71 -19.39
CA ASP A 107 8.22 2.93 -19.27
C ASP A 107 9.03 3.27 -18.02
N TRP A 108 9.05 4.55 -17.63
CA TRP A 108 9.82 5.01 -16.48
C TRP A 108 9.09 4.87 -15.15
N LEU A 109 7.80 5.19 -15.07
CA LEU A 109 7.04 5.21 -13.80
C LEU A 109 5.97 4.12 -13.71
N GLY A 110 5.57 3.51 -14.82
CA GLY A 110 4.45 2.55 -14.86
C GLY A 110 3.11 3.18 -14.49
N VAL A 111 2.96 4.48 -14.71
CA VAL A 111 1.72 5.23 -14.43
C VAL A 111 0.90 5.39 -15.71
N VAL A 112 -0.42 5.41 -15.55
CA VAL A 112 -1.35 5.47 -16.67
C VAL A 112 -1.61 6.92 -17.07
N ASN A 113 -1.27 7.26 -18.31
CA ASN A 113 -1.66 8.52 -18.92
C ASN A 113 -3.19 8.59 -19.06
N GLU A 114 -3.76 9.75 -18.74
CA GLU A 114 -5.17 10.02 -19.04
C GLU A 114 -5.34 10.10 -20.56
N PRO A 115 -6.29 9.35 -21.17
CA PRO A 115 -6.68 9.55 -22.56
C PRO A 115 -7.11 11.00 -22.82
N CYS A 116 -7.16 11.43 -24.09
CA CYS A 116 -7.53 12.80 -24.48
C CYS A 116 -6.55 13.92 -24.10
N PHE A 117 -5.33 13.57 -23.67
CA PHE A 117 -4.26 14.53 -23.43
C PHE A 117 -3.13 14.43 -24.47
N GLU A 118 -2.41 15.53 -24.61
CA GLU A 118 -1.16 15.65 -25.34
C GLU A 118 -0.06 16.24 -24.44
N LYS A 119 1.19 15.92 -24.78
CA LYS A 119 2.36 16.39 -24.07
C LYS A 119 2.46 17.91 -24.17
N ALA A 120 2.90 18.56 -23.09
CA ALA A 120 3.21 19.99 -23.13
C ALA A 120 4.33 20.28 -24.14
N ASP A 121 4.12 21.26 -25.02
CA ASP A 121 5.06 21.73 -26.04
C ASP A 121 5.93 22.91 -25.56
N GLY A 122 5.62 23.47 -24.39
CA GLY A 122 6.31 24.61 -23.81
C GLY A 122 5.77 24.98 -22.42
N PRO A 123 6.39 25.96 -21.74
CA PRO A 123 5.84 26.54 -20.52
C PRO A 123 4.53 27.25 -20.84
N ASP A 124 3.48 27.02 -20.04
CA ASP A 124 2.18 27.66 -20.24
C ASP A 124 1.97 28.83 -19.26
N PRO A 125 1.93 30.10 -19.71
CA PRO A 125 1.70 31.25 -18.84
C PRO A 125 0.37 31.20 -18.07
N ALA A 126 -0.68 30.60 -18.65
CA ALA A 126 -1.97 30.40 -17.96
C ALA A 126 -1.87 29.34 -16.85
N ARG A 127 -0.81 28.52 -16.88
CA ARG A 127 -0.48 27.50 -15.88
C ARG A 127 0.83 27.85 -15.16
N PHE A 128 1.08 29.15 -14.94
CA PHE A 128 2.22 29.66 -14.17
C PHE A 128 3.60 29.27 -14.73
N GLY A 129 3.69 29.04 -16.04
CA GLY A 129 4.91 28.64 -16.75
C GLY A 129 5.29 27.15 -16.55
N LEU A 130 4.38 26.34 -16.01
CA LEU A 130 4.58 24.89 -15.88
C LEU A 130 4.36 24.18 -17.22
N TRP A 131 4.94 22.98 -17.34
CA TRP A 131 4.85 22.10 -18.51
C TRP A 131 3.86 20.97 -18.24
N LEU A 132 2.59 21.31 -18.04
CA LEU A 132 1.53 20.34 -17.76
C LEU A 132 0.90 19.84 -19.05
N ASP A 133 0.57 18.54 -19.11
CA ASP A 133 -0.12 17.95 -20.26
C ASP A 133 -1.40 18.74 -20.57
N LYS A 134 -1.68 18.92 -21.86
CA LYS A 134 -2.82 19.70 -22.35
C LYS A 134 -3.92 18.76 -22.81
N ARG A 135 -5.18 19.09 -22.48
CA ARG A 135 -6.32 18.34 -23.02
C ARG A 135 -6.53 18.73 -24.47
N ARG A 136 -6.77 17.76 -25.35
CA ARG A 136 -7.02 18.00 -26.78
C ARG A 136 -8.36 18.68 -26.99
N ASP A 137 -8.40 19.69 -27.85
CA ASP A 137 -9.62 20.46 -28.16
C ASP A 137 -10.77 19.60 -28.72
N ALA A 138 -10.44 18.51 -29.42
CA ALA A 138 -11.43 17.59 -29.99
C ALA A 138 -12.12 16.69 -28.93
N CYS A 139 -11.61 16.66 -27.70
CA CYS A 139 -12.18 15.85 -26.63
C CYS A 139 -13.22 16.62 -25.83
N PRO A 140 -14.25 15.94 -25.30
CA PRO A 140 -15.21 16.57 -24.41
C PRO A 140 -14.50 17.15 -23.17
N PRO A 141 -15.00 18.23 -22.57
CA PRO A 141 -14.47 18.73 -21.32
C PRO A 141 -14.56 17.66 -20.23
N ASP A 142 -13.62 17.69 -19.28
CA ASP A 142 -13.73 16.90 -18.06
C ASP A 142 -14.90 17.45 -17.23
N PRO A 143 -15.96 16.66 -16.97
CA PRO A 143 -17.14 17.17 -16.27
C PRO A 143 -16.88 17.44 -14.78
N PHE A 144 -15.89 16.78 -14.19
CA PHE A 144 -15.53 16.94 -12.78
C PHE A 144 -14.78 18.26 -12.54
N ALA A 145 -14.13 18.80 -13.56
CA ALA A 145 -13.44 20.10 -13.49
C ALA A 145 -14.41 21.30 -13.49
N ASP A 146 -15.72 21.11 -13.71
CA ASP A 146 -16.72 22.18 -13.76
C ASP A 146 -16.91 22.85 -12.37
N PRO A 147 -16.46 24.11 -12.17
CA PRO A 147 -16.60 24.80 -10.90
C PRO A 147 -18.01 25.32 -10.63
N ALA A 148 -18.90 25.40 -11.64
CA ALA A 148 -20.29 25.79 -11.44
C ALA A 148 -21.09 24.62 -10.85
N LYS A 149 -20.85 23.40 -11.35
CA LYS A 149 -21.48 22.18 -10.82
C LYS A 149 -20.83 21.70 -9.53
N TYR A 150 -19.51 21.78 -9.45
CA TYR A 150 -18.71 21.28 -8.33
C TYR A 150 -17.90 22.40 -7.66
N PRO A 151 -18.56 23.42 -7.07
CA PRO A 151 -17.87 24.61 -6.58
C PRO A 151 -16.83 24.29 -5.51
N GLY A 152 -15.58 24.60 -5.82
CA GLY A 152 -14.43 24.33 -4.97
C GLY A 152 -14.45 25.05 -3.62
N VAL A 153 -13.43 24.78 -2.82
CA VAL A 153 -13.31 25.32 -1.46
C VAL A 153 -12.59 26.66 -1.48
N ALA A 154 -13.34 27.75 -1.32
CA ALA A 154 -12.80 29.12 -1.24
C ALA A 154 -12.09 29.35 0.11
N LEU A 155 -10.77 29.19 0.12
CA LEU A 155 -9.91 29.35 1.29
C LEU A 155 -8.60 30.03 0.91
N GLY A 156 -8.08 30.90 1.79
CA GLY A 156 -6.80 31.58 1.59
C GLY A 156 -6.82 32.47 0.34
N SER A 157 -5.99 32.10 -0.63
CA SER A 157 -5.77 32.74 -1.92
C SER A 157 -6.73 32.29 -3.03
N ARG A 158 -7.49 31.21 -2.84
CA ARG A 158 -8.51 30.74 -3.80
C ARG A 158 -9.65 31.77 -3.89
N GLY A 159 -9.88 32.31 -5.09
CA GLY A 159 -10.79 33.43 -5.36
C GLY A 159 -10.15 34.81 -5.20
N LYS A 160 -8.83 34.87 -4.96
CA LYS A 160 -8.04 36.10 -4.90
C LYS A 160 -6.96 36.07 -5.98
N THR A 161 -5.78 35.53 -5.67
CA THR A 161 -4.64 35.44 -6.61
C THR A 161 -4.72 34.23 -7.53
N VAL A 162 -5.52 33.22 -7.18
CA VAL A 162 -5.73 32.00 -7.97
C VAL A 162 -7.23 31.64 -7.99
N PRO A 163 -7.74 30.97 -9.04
CA PRO A 163 -9.16 30.58 -9.09
C PRO A 163 -9.51 29.57 -8.01
N VAL A 164 -10.79 29.52 -7.62
CA VAL A 164 -11.30 28.51 -6.66
C VAL A 164 -11.35 27.12 -7.27
N GLY A 165 -11.75 27.01 -8.54
CA GLY A 165 -11.84 25.75 -9.27
C GLY A 165 -12.93 24.80 -8.76
N SER A 166 -12.83 23.54 -9.16
CA SER A 166 -13.70 22.45 -8.69
C SER A 166 -13.12 21.74 -7.46
N TYR A 167 -13.97 21.21 -6.57
CA TYR A 167 -13.50 20.35 -5.47
C TYR A 167 -13.07 18.94 -5.91
N PHE A 168 -13.33 18.53 -7.16
CA PHE A 168 -12.68 17.37 -7.78
C PHE A 168 -11.34 17.74 -8.45
N GLY A 169 -10.99 19.02 -8.50
CA GLY A 169 -9.79 19.52 -9.15
C GLY A 169 -9.86 19.39 -10.67
N GLU A 170 -8.81 19.83 -11.33
CA GLU A 170 -8.63 19.66 -12.78
C GLU A 170 -7.82 18.41 -13.10
N PRO A 171 -8.03 17.77 -14.26
CA PRO A 171 -7.20 16.65 -14.69
C PRO A 171 -5.73 17.07 -14.86
N SER A 172 -4.81 16.20 -14.43
CA SER A 172 -3.36 16.44 -14.54
C SER A 172 -2.73 15.85 -15.82
N GLY A 173 -3.47 15.02 -16.55
CA GLY A 173 -2.93 14.18 -17.64
C GLY A 173 -2.48 12.78 -17.19
N ILE A 174 -2.53 12.48 -15.89
CA ILE A 174 -2.32 11.14 -15.29
C ILE A 174 -3.61 10.72 -14.58
N VAL A 175 -4.08 9.50 -14.86
CA VAL A 175 -5.30 8.96 -14.25
C VAL A 175 -5.17 8.93 -12.72
N GLY A 176 -6.15 9.52 -12.05
CA GLY A 176 -6.23 9.57 -10.59
C GLY A 176 -5.39 10.65 -9.91
N LEU A 177 -4.63 11.46 -10.66
CA LEU A 177 -3.98 12.67 -10.13
C LEU A 177 -4.73 13.93 -10.61
N ARG A 178 -5.05 14.82 -9.67
CA ARG A 178 -5.87 16.03 -9.92
C ARG A 178 -5.13 17.29 -9.45
N LEU A 179 -5.24 18.38 -10.20
CA LEU A 179 -4.64 19.67 -9.90
C LEU A 179 -5.62 20.55 -9.13
N PHE A 180 -5.14 21.13 -8.04
CA PHE A 180 -5.87 22.11 -7.24
C PHE A 180 -5.01 23.36 -7.09
N THR A 181 -5.57 24.54 -7.26
CA THR A 181 -4.83 25.78 -6.97
C THR A 181 -4.44 25.83 -5.49
N ASN A 182 -3.24 26.29 -5.18
CA ASN A 182 -2.74 26.30 -3.81
C ASN A 182 -3.33 27.50 -3.03
N PRO A 183 -4.09 27.28 -1.96
CA PRO A 183 -4.67 28.36 -1.16
C PRO A 183 -3.62 29.20 -0.43
N ASP A 184 -2.36 28.76 -0.36
CA ASP A 184 -1.27 29.53 0.23
C ASP A 184 -0.52 30.40 -0.82
N PHE A 185 -0.86 30.30 -2.11
CA PHE A 185 -0.19 31.03 -3.20
C PHE A 185 -0.68 32.48 -3.27
N ASP A 186 -0.38 33.25 -2.23
CA ASP A 186 -0.67 34.69 -2.11
C ASP A 186 0.18 35.56 -3.05
N GLU A 187 0.07 36.88 -2.91
CA GLU A 187 0.78 37.83 -3.77
C GLU A 187 2.31 37.69 -3.63
N ALA A 188 2.81 37.49 -2.40
CA ALA A 188 4.24 37.32 -2.17
C ALA A 188 4.75 35.99 -2.74
N ALA A 189 3.97 34.91 -2.63
CA ALA A 189 4.27 33.64 -3.28
C ALA A 189 4.28 33.77 -4.80
N ARG A 190 3.33 34.53 -5.37
CA ARG A 190 3.25 34.80 -6.80
C ARG A 190 4.46 35.59 -7.31
N GLU A 191 4.85 36.65 -6.63
CA GLU A 191 6.05 37.44 -6.96
C GLU A 191 7.34 36.63 -6.85
N ARG A 192 7.38 35.69 -5.89
CA ARG A 192 8.53 34.80 -5.67
C ARG A 192 8.61 33.65 -6.68
N TRP A 193 7.51 33.31 -7.34
CA TRP A 193 7.41 32.12 -8.18
C TRP A 193 8.28 32.23 -9.44
N ASP A 194 9.16 31.24 -9.62
CA ASP A 194 9.99 31.06 -10.79
C ASP A 194 9.85 29.61 -11.28
N PRO A 195 9.13 29.36 -12.39
CA PRO A 195 8.85 28.02 -12.85
C PRO A 195 10.08 27.30 -13.38
N GLU A 196 11.08 28.00 -13.91
CA GLU A 196 12.28 27.36 -14.43
C GLU A 196 13.20 26.93 -13.29
N ARG A 197 13.39 27.80 -12.28
CA ARG A 197 14.17 27.46 -11.09
C ARG A 197 13.52 26.36 -10.27
N TYR A 198 12.19 26.24 -10.28
CA TYR A 198 11.50 25.12 -9.66
C TYR A 198 11.95 23.75 -10.20
N TYR A 199 12.31 23.67 -11.48
CA TYR A 199 12.82 22.45 -12.10
C TYR A 199 14.35 22.33 -12.04
N SER A 200 15.08 23.44 -12.18
CA SER A 200 16.52 23.43 -12.47
C SER A 200 17.42 23.81 -11.28
N ASP A 201 16.90 24.42 -10.22
CA ASP A 201 17.71 24.98 -9.12
C ASP A 201 17.34 24.37 -7.74
N PRO A 202 18.14 23.42 -7.24
CA PRO A 202 17.92 22.82 -5.92
C PRO A 202 17.85 23.84 -4.78
N SER A 203 18.62 24.93 -4.85
CA SER A 203 18.60 25.96 -3.81
C SER A 203 17.27 26.72 -3.74
N TYR A 204 16.50 26.69 -4.84
CA TYR A 204 15.18 27.27 -4.94
C TYR A 204 14.09 26.27 -4.54
N TYR A 205 14.07 25.08 -5.16
CA TYR A 205 12.99 24.11 -4.95
C TYR A 205 13.11 23.32 -3.64
N ASP A 206 14.30 23.23 -3.02
CA ASP A 206 14.48 22.66 -1.68
C ASP A 206 14.30 23.71 -0.56
N ASP A 207 13.79 24.91 -0.86
CA ASP A 207 13.32 25.82 0.18
C ASP A 207 11.97 25.35 0.74
N PRO A 208 11.87 24.94 2.03
CA PRO A 208 10.60 24.56 2.64
C PRO A 208 9.53 25.67 2.60
N LYS A 209 9.91 26.93 2.39
CA LYS A 209 8.98 28.07 2.28
C LYS A 209 8.51 28.34 0.86
N LEU A 210 9.01 27.61 -0.15
CA LEU A 210 8.46 27.73 -1.50
C LEU A 210 7.00 27.31 -1.49
N VAL A 211 6.14 28.13 -2.07
CA VAL A 211 4.73 27.82 -2.28
C VAL A 211 4.51 27.63 -3.78
N ARG A 212 4.11 26.43 -4.17
CA ARG A 212 3.81 26.08 -5.56
C ARG A 212 2.41 26.59 -5.94
N PRO A 213 2.14 26.97 -7.20
CA PRO A 213 0.83 27.46 -7.63
C PRO A 213 -0.26 26.38 -7.60
N TYR A 214 0.13 25.12 -7.74
CA TYR A 214 -0.75 23.96 -7.64
C TYR A 214 -0.32 23.02 -6.52
N ARG A 215 -1.33 22.40 -5.90
CA ARG A 215 -1.23 21.15 -5.14
C ARG A 215 -1.78 20.02 -6.00
N VAL A 216 -1.21 18.82 -5.88
CA VAL A 216 -1.69 17.63 -6.60
C VAL A 216 -2.41 16.72 -5.62
N GLY A 217 -3.70 16.46 -5.86
CA GLY A 217 -4.49 15.48 -5.13
C GLY A 217 -4.45 14.11 -5.81
N MET A 218 -4.71 13.06 -5.03
CA MET A 218 -4.67 11.67 -5.49
C MET A 218 -6.01 10.99 -5.20
N SER A 219 -6.59 10.30 -6.17
CA SER A 219 -7.73 9.41 -5.94
C SER A 219 -7.24 7.95 -5.80
N CYS A 220 -8.15 7.03 -5.45
CA CYS A 220 -7.83 5.61 -5.44
C CYS A 220 -7.47 5.09 -6.85
N GLY A 221 -8.00 5.72 -7.90
CA GLY A 221 -7.70 5.41 -9.29
C GLY A 221 -6.21 5.41 -9.62
N PHE A 222 -5.40 6.26 -8.99
CA PHE A 222 -3.96 6.29 -9.23
C PHE A 222 -3.28 4.95 -8.89
N CYS A 223 -3.71 4.30 -7.81
CA CYS A 223 -3.13 3.03 -7.33
C CYS A 223 -3.83 1.79 -7.90
N HIS A 224 -5.01 1.95 -8.48
CA HIS A 224 -5.90 0.83 -8.82
C HIS A 224 -6.28 0.71 -10.30
N VAL A 225 -6.10 1.77 -11.10
CA VAL A 225 -6.26 1.70 -12.55
C VAL A 225 -4.99 1.12 -13.17
N GLY A 226 -5.19 0.16 -14.07
CA GLY A 226 -4.14 -0.38 -14.91
C GLY A 226 -4.68 -0.80 -16.28
N PRO A 227 -3.80 -1.24 -17.19
CA PRO A 227 -4.21 -1.83 -18.46
C PRO A 227 -5.15 -3.02 -18.24
N SER A 228 -6.27 -3.05 -18.97
CA SER A 228 -7.20 -4.20 -18.95
C SER A 228 -6.47 -5.47 -19.39
N PRO A 229 -6.54 -6.57 -18.63
CA PRO A 229 -5.91 -7.82 -19.04
C PRO A 229 -6.55 -8.40 -20.32
N ILE A 230 -7.87 -8.27 -20.46
CA ILE A 230 -8.57 -8.80 -21.62
C ILE A 230 -8.58 -7.82 -22.78
N HIS A 231 -8.48 -6.51 -22.55
CA HIS A 231 -8.40 -5.51 -23.61
C HIS A 231 -7.15 -4.63 -23.44
N PRO A 232 -5.92 -5.19 -23.50
CA PRO A 232 -4.72 -4.43 -23.22
C PRO A 232 -4.43 -3.40 -24.33
N PRO A 233 -3.85 -2.24 -24.00
CA PRO A 233 -3.51 -1.21 -24.96
C PRO A 233 -2.42 -1.69 -25.91
N ALA A 234 -2.56 -1.35 -27.20
CA ALA A 234 -1.49 -1.56 -28.18
C ALA A 234 -0.31 -0.60 -27.94
N ASP A 235 -0.59 0.59 -27.41
CA ASP A 235 0.38 1.60 -27.00
C ASP A 235 0.05 2.06 -25.58
N ALA A 236 0.81 1.58 -24.60
CA ALA A 236 0.58 1.87 -23.20
C ALA A 236 0.91 3.33 -22.80
N ALA A 237 1.67 4.07 -23.62
CA ALA A 237 1.86 5.51 -23.43
C ALA A 237 0.64 6.32 -23.89
N HIS A 238 -0.17 5.76 -24.81
CA HIS A 238 -1.36 6.42 -25.38
C HIS A 238 -2.62 5.54 -25.30
N PRO A 239 -3.04 5.12 -24.09
CA PRO A 239 -4.17 4.23 -23.94
C PRO A 239 -5.50 4.92 -24.30
N GLN A 240 -6.51 4.13 -24.61
CA GLN A 240 -7.92 4.51 -24.67
C GLN A 240 -8.63 4.13 -23.37
N TRP A 241 -9.77 4.77 -23.08
CA TRP A 241 -10.55 4.44 -21.88
C TRP A 241 -11.01 2.97 -21.88
N SER A 242 -11.35 2.41 -23.03
CA SER A 242 -11.75 1.00 -23.20
C SER A 242 -10.64 -0.02 -22.92
N GLU A 243 -9.38 0.44 -22.86
CA GLU A 243 -8.20 -0.39 -22.62
C GLU A 243 -7.77 -0.38 -21.15
N LEU A 244 -8.52 0.30 -20.28
CA LEU A 244 -8.22 0.48 -18.86
C LEU A 244 -9.26 -0.20 -17.97
N ASN A 245 -8.79 -0.76 -16.86
CA ASN A 245 -9.63 -1.37 -15.84
C ASN A 245 -9.24 -0.83 -14.45
N SER A 246 -10.23 -0.45 -13.67
CA SER A 246 -10.08 0.19 -12.36
C SER A 246 -10.06 -0.77 -11.18
N THR A 247 -10.20 -2.07 -11.44
CA THR A 247 -10.26 -3.12 -10.42
C THR A 247 -9.01 -4.00 -10.38
N VAL A 248 -8.08 -3.86 -11.33
CA VAL A 248 -6.94 -4.79 -11.51
C VAL A 248 -5.69 -4.45 -10.68
N GLY A 249 -5.60 -3.22 -10.18
CA GLY A 249 -4.42 -2.72 -9.48
C GLY A 249 -3.37 -2.14 -10.44
N ALA A 250 -2.61 -1.13 -9.99
CA ALA A 250 -1.52 -0.55 -10.78
C ALA A 250 -0.27 -1.44 -10.77
N GLN A 251 -0.34 -2.58 -11.45
CA GLN A 251 0.66 -3.67 -11.45
C GLN A 251 2.05 -3.25 -11.97
N TYR A 252 2.13 -2.19 -12.75
CA TYR A 252 3.35 -1.76 -13.43
C TYR A 252 4.07 -0.61 -12.73
N MET A 253 3.44 -0.03 -11.70
CA MET A 253 3.88 1.22 -11.07
C MET A 253 5.23 1.08 -10.34
N TRP A 254 6.17 1.96 -10.65
CA TRP A 254 7.47 2.10 -9.99
C TRP A 254 7.40 3.15 -8.89
N VAL A 255 6.97 2.71 -7.71
CA VAL A 255 6.77 3.58 -6.53
C VAL A 255 8.07 4.23 -6.08
N ASP A 256 9.22 3.58 -6.26
CA ASP A 256 10.53 4.12 -5.92
C ASP A 256 10.84 5.45 -6.64
N ARG A 257 10.49 5.51 -7.92
CA ARG A 257 10.68 6.68 -8.80
C ARG A 257 9.59 7.74 -8.62
N ILE A 258 8.44 7.39 -8.05
CA ILE A 258 7.38 8.35 -7.68
C ILE A 258 7.70 8.99 -6.33
N PHE A 259 8.13 8.19 -5.35
CA PHE A 259 8.39 8.67 -3.98
C PHE A 259 9.69 9.47 -3.86
N VAL A 260 10.69 9.11 -4.68
CA VAL A 260 11.96 9.84 -4.77
C VAL A 260 12.19 10.18 -6.25
N TYR A 261 11.59 11.27 -6.73
CA TYR A 261 11.57 11.61 -8.17
C TYR A 261 12.97 11.75 -8.79
N GLY A 262 13.96 12.17 -7.99
CA GLY A 262 15.35 12.28 -8.42
C GLY A 262 16.03 10.92 -8.68
N ALA A 263 15.48 9.82 -8.15
CA ALA A 263 15.98 8.45 -8.29
C ALA A 263 17.50 8.29 -8.05
N ASP A 264 18.07 9.06 -7.12
CA ASP A 264 19.52 9.04 -6.85
C ASP A 264 19.89 7.83 -5.98
N PRO A 265 20.65 6.84 -6.49
CA PRO A 265 21.05 5.67 -5.72
C PRO A 265 21.96 5.99 -4.53
N ARG A 266 22.51 7.21 -4.46
CA ARG A 266 23.28 7.68 -3.30
C ARG A 266 22.39 8.13 -2.14
N ASN A 267 21.08 8.28 -2.34
CA ASN A 267 20.13 8.54 -1.26
C ASN A 267 19.63 7.21 -0.67
N PHE A 268 19.81 7.00 0.63
CA PHE A 268 19.33 5.79 1.30
C PHE A 268 17.80 5.68 1.26
N MET A 269 17.06 6.79 1.22
CA MET A 269 15.61 6.73 1.03
C MET A 269 15.25 6.10 -0.31
N PHE A 270 16.01 6.37 -1.37
CA PHE A 270 15.85 5.68 -2.65
C PHE A 270 16.19 4.19 -2.51
N GLN A 271 17.29 3.83 -1.83
CA GLN A 271 17.64 2.42 -1.57
C GLN A 271 16.52 1.67 -0.83
N LEU A 272 15.81 2.33 0.11
CA LEU A 272 14.63 1.78 0.77
C LEU A 272 13.49 1.55 -0.21
N VAL A 273 13.01 2.59 -0.88
CA VAL A 273 11.84 2.45 -1.76
C VAL A 273 12.15 1.58 -2.99
N HIS A 274 13.41 1.46 -3.41
CA HIS A 274 13.86 0.55 -4.47
C HIS A 274 13.68 -0.95 -4.11
N THR A 275 13.45 -1.27 -2.84
CA THR A 275 13.01 -2.62 -2.45
C THR A 275 11.56 -2.92 -2.86
N TYR A 276 10.78 -1.90 -3.22
CA TYR A 276 9.38 -2.03 -3.60
C TYR A 276 9.35 -2.40 -5.08
N ARG A 277 9.21 -3.69 -5.36
CA ARG A 277 9.11 -4.18 -6.74
C ARG A 277 7.92 -3.50 -7.45
N PRO A 278 7.95 -3.40 -8.80
CA PRO A 278 6.87 -2.76 -9.54
C PRO A 278 5.50 -3.33 -9.17
N GLY A 279 4.52 -2.45 -9.00
CA GLY A 279 3.17 -2.81 -8.54
C GLY A 279 3.06 -3.11 -7.06
N ALA A 280 4.12 -2.93 -6.26
CA ALA A 280 4.08 -3.05 -4.81
C ALA A 280 4.46 -1.73 -4.12
N MET A 281 3.86 -1.49 -2.95
CA MET A 281 4.06 -0.29 -2.14
C MET A 281 3.96 -0.62 -0.65
N ASP A 282 4.81 -0.01 0.16
CA ASP A 282 4.59 0.09 1.59
C ASP A 282 3.82 1.39 1.90
N THR A 283 2.51 1.27 2.13
CA THR A 283 1.68 2.43 2.53
C THR A 283 1.92 2.83 3.99
N SER A 284 2.49 1.94 4.81
CA SER A 284 2.88 2.29 6.17
C SER A 284 4.06 3.25 6.18
N LEU A 285 4.86 3.36 5.11
CA LEU A 285 5.93 4.36 4.99
C LEU A 285 5.49 5.77 5.41
N VAL A 286 4.25 6.17 5.11
CA VAL A 286 3.72 7.45 5.60
C VAL A 286 3.53 7.42 7.11
N SER A 287 2.63 6.58 7.63
CA SER A 287 2.43 6.38 9.07
C SER A 287 3.39 5.33 9.63
N THR A 288 4.69 5.59 9.46
CA THR A 288 5.74 4.57 9.61
C THR A 288 5.67 3.89 10.95
N ASP A 289 5.54 2.57 10.92
CA ASP A 289 5.78 1.73 12.07
C ASP A 289 7.21 1.15 12.06
N ASN A 290 8.10 1.72 11.23
CA ASN A 290 9.47 1.27 11.08
C ASN A 290 9.59 -0.23 10.74
N ILE A 291 8.69 -0.74 9.89
CA ILE A 291 8.80 -2.06 9.26
C ILE A 291 8.61 -1.88 7.75
N ASN A 292 9.68 -2.05 6.99
CA ASN A 292 9.62 -2.12 5.53
C ASN A 292 8.82 -3.36 5.10
N ASN A 293 7.61 -3.16 4.58
CA ASN A 293 6.67 -4.23 4.29
C ASN A 293 5.91 -4.10 2.94
N PRO A 294 6.58 -3.87 1.80
CA PRO A 294 5.90 -3.59 0.52
C PRO A 294 4.85 -4.64 0.18
N ARG A 295 3.65 -4.17 -0.19
CA ARG A 295 2.50 -5.00 -0.55
C ARG A 295 2.02 -4.69 -1.97
N THR A 296 1.64 -5.70 -2.75
CA THR A 296 1.06 -5.53 -4.09
C THR A 296 -0.19 -4.65 -4.03
N MET A 297 -0.36 -3.76 -5.01
CA MET A 297 -1.64 -3.12 -5.27
C MET A 297 -2.67 -4.20 -5.63
N ASN A 298 -3.70 -4.37 -4.81
CA ASN A 298 -4.62 -5.51 -4.92
C ASN A 298 -5.61 -5.32 -6.06
N ALA A 299 -5.85 -6.40 -6.79
CA ALA A 299 -7.04 -6.54 -7.62
C ALA A 299 -8.29 -6.80 -6.75
N ILE A 300 -9.45 -6.29 -7.19
CA ILE A 300 -10.75 -6.40 -6.52
C ILE A 300 -11.67 -7.25 -7.40
N TYR A 301 -11.65 -8.56 -7.18
CA TYR A 301 -12.51 -9.51 -7.88
C TYR A 301 -13.54 -10.19 -6.98
N ASN A 302 -14.70 -10.51 -7.55
CA ASN A 302 -15.78 -11.32 -6.99
C ASN A 302 -16.23 -10.85 -5.60
N LEU A 303 -16.46 -9.54 -5.43
CA LEU A 303 -16.84 -8.98 -4.13
C LEU A 303 -18.12 -9.64 -3.58
N GLY A 304 -19.11 -9.93 -4.43
CA GLY A 304 -20.35 -10.62 -4.00
C GLY A 304 -20.09 -11.97 -3.35
N ALA A 305 -19.25 -12.81 -3.96
CA ALA A 305 -18.85 -14.10 -3.40
C ALA A 305 -18.03 -13.95 -2.11
N ARG A 306 -17.15 -12.94 -2.02
CA ARG A 306 -16.42 -12.62 -0.78
C ARG A 306 -17.36 -12.19 0.34
N MET A 307 -18.37 -11.38 0.03
CA MET A 307 -19.42 -11.02 1.00
C MET A 307 -20.18 -12.26 1.47
N ALA A 308 -20.55 -13.19 0.59
CA ALA A 308 -21.17 -14.45 1.01
C ALA A 308 -20.26 -15.27 1.94
N GLN A 309 -18.96 -15.31 1.67
CA GLN A 309 -17.96 -15.96 2.54
C GLN A 309 -17.82 -15.27 3.91
N ALA A 310 -17.96 -13.94 3.95
CA ALA A 310 -17.94 -13.19 5.20
C ALA A 310 -19.02 -13.67 6.19
N LEU A 311 -20.22 -14.02 5.70
CA LEU A 311 -21.28 -14.61 6.54
C LEU A 311 -20.89 -15.99 7.08
N ARG A 312 -20.11 -16.77 6.32
CA ARG A 312 -19.68 -18.11 6.72
C ARG A 312 -18.66 -18.08 7.85
N TRP A 313 -17.62 -17.25 7.80
CA TRP A 313 -16.64 -17.21 8.91
C TRP A 313 -16.02 -15.85 9.24
N GLY A 314 -16.35 -14.79 8.51
CA GLY A 314 -15.82 -13.44 8.73
C GLY A 314 -16.43 -12.71 9.93
N LYS A 315 -16.96 -13.43 10.92
CA LYS A 315 -17.60 -12.87 12.11
C LYS A 315 -16.56 -12.25 13.04
N GLU A 316 -16.70 -10.95 13.29
CA GLU A 316 -15.78 -10.14 14.11
C GLU A 316 -16.56 -9.38 15.18
N SER A 317 -15.94 -9.14 16.33
CA SER A 317 -16.49 -8.28 17.37
C SER A 317 -15.83 -6.90 17.36
N ILE A 318 -16.64 -5.86 17.22
CA ILE A 318 -16.22 -4.47 17.33
C ILE A 318 -16.71 -3.83 18.64
N VAL A 319 -15.81 -3.12 19.33
CA VAL A 319 -16.08 -2.51 20.64
C VAL A 319 -15.63 -1.06 20.71
N GLY A 320 -16.26 -0.30 21.61
CA GLY A 320 -15.88 1.09 21.87
C GLY A 320 -15.78 1.92 20.59
N PRO A 321 -14.65 2.59 20.32
CA PRO A 321 -14.46 3.45 19.14
C PRO A 321 -14.60 2.76 17.78
N GLU A 322 -14.36 1.45 17.70
CA GLU A 322 -14.50 0.66 16.47
C GLU A 322 -15.94 0.68 15.95
N ARG A 323 -16.92 0.87 16.84
CA ARG A 323 -18.35 0.98 16.52
C ARG A 323 -18.73 2.28 15.80
N ASN A 324 -17.81 3.24 15.70
CA ASN A 324 -18.05 4.47 14.95
C ASN A 324 -17.97 4.26 13.43
N ASN A 325 -17.44 3.12 12.96
CA ASN A 325 -17.50 2.76 11.54
C ASN A 325 -18.96 2.61 11.11
N ARG A 326 -19.36 3.39 10.11
CA ARG A 326 -20.65 3.24 9.46
C ARG A 326 -20.80 1.83 8.88
N GLN A 327 -21.98 1.26 9.02
CA GLN A 327 -22.34 -0.07 8.53
C GLN A 327 -23.44 0.06 7.48
N PHE A 328 -23.67 -0.97 6.65
CA PHE A 328 -24.73 -0.93 5.63
C PHE A 328 -26.10 -0.58 6.24
N ASN A 329 -26.38 -1.05 7.46
CA ASN A 329 -27.61 -0.77 8.20
C ASN A 329 -27.82 0.71 8.55
N ASP A 330 -26.81 1.58 8.40
CA ASP A 330 -26.96 3.04 8.53
C ASP A 330 -27.53 3.69 7.25
N PHE A 331 -27.51 2.97 6.12
CA PHE A 331 -27.92 3.47 4.80
C PHE A 331 -29.11 2.70 4.23
N VAL A 332 -29.29 1.43 4.61
CA VAL A 332 -30.40 0.58 4.18
C VAL A 332 -31.06 -0.12 5.36
N SER A 333 -32.39 -0.26 5.31
CA SER A 333 -33.19 -0.89 6.38
C SER A 333 -33.72 -2.28 6.04
N SER A 334 -33.57 -2.72 4.78
CA SER A 334 -34.04 -4.02 4.30
C SER A 334 -33.07 -4.62 3.25
N GLY A 335 -33.28 -5.88 2.89
CA GLY A 335 -32.47 -6.58 1.88
C GLY A 335 -31.20 -7.25 2.44
N PRO A 336 -30.43 -7.94 1.57
CA PRO A 336 -29.32 -8.82 1.99
C PRO A 336 -28.17 -8.07 2.67
N LEU A 337 -27.96 -6.79 2.35
CA LEU A 337 -26.89 -5.98 2.96
C LEU A 337 -27.07 -5.77 4.48
N THR A 338 -28.30 -5.89 4.99
CA THR A 338 -28.58 -5.74 6.43
C THR A 338 -28.02 -6.87 7.30
N GLN A 339 -27.61 -7.98 6.69
CA GLN A 339 -27.10 -9.17 7.37
C GLN A 339 -25.66 -9.01 7.87
N PHE A 340 -24.91 -8.06 7.31
CA PHE A 340 -23.46 -7.89 7.57
C PHE A 340 -23.14 -7.16 8.88
N PHE A 341 -24.15 -6.67 9.58
CA PHE A 341 -23.99 -6.09 10.90
C PHE A 341 -25.15 -6.47 11.83
N GLN A 342 -24.81 -6.88 13.04
CA GLN A 342 -25.76 -7.16 14.11
C GLN A 342 -25.37 -6.34 15.35
N LYS A 343 -26.33 -5.54 15.83
CA LYS A 343 -26.15 -4.74 17.06
C LYS A 343 -25.88 -5.68 18.26
N PRO A 344 -25.06 -5.26 19.24
CA PRO A 344 -24.43 -3.94 19.35
C PRO A 344 -23.05 -3.80 18.68
N GLY A 345 -22.49 -4.85 18.08
CA GLY A 345 -21.09 -4.82 17.63
C GLY A 345 -20.57 -6.09 17.00
N THR A 346 -21.41 -6.84 16.28
CA THR A 346 -20.97 -7.98 15.47
C THR A 346 -21.00 -7.57 14.01
N VAL A 347 -19.86 -7.67 13.33
CA VAL A 347 -19.76 -7.43 11.87
C VAL A 347 -19.34 -8.71 11.16
N PHE A 348 -19.73 -8.83 9.90
CA PHE A 348 -19.28 -9.89 9.00
C PHE A 348 -18.42 -9.26 7.91
N THR A 349 -17.11 -9.48 8.00
CA THR A 349 -16.11 -8.79 7.17
C THR A 349 -15.56 -9.72 6.08
N PRO A 350 -15.45 -9.26 4.81
CA PRO A 350 -14.83 -10.04 3.74
C PRO A 350 -13.30 -10.14 3.81
N HIS A 351 -12.61 -9.34 4.63
CA HIS A 351 -11.14 -9.26 4.77
C HIS A 351 -10.40 -9.06 3.44
N VAL A 352 -10.16 -7.82 3.03
CA VAL A 352 -9.46 -7.49 1.78
C VAL A 352 -7.97 -7.21 2.00
N LEU A 353 -7.59 -6.65 3.15
CA LEU A 353 -6.19 -6.36 3.43
C LEU A 353 -5.39 -7.65 3.68
N LYS A 354 -4.12 -7.67 3.27
CA LYS A 354 -3.27 -8.88 3.24
C LYS A 354 -3.14 -9.60 4.58
N ASP A 355 -3.31 -8.92 5.71
CA ASP A 355 -3.30 -9.46 7.07
C ASP A 355 -4.71 -9.68 7.67
N GLY A 356 -5.75 -9.32 6.94
CA GLY A 356 -7.14 -9.33 7.38
C GLY A 356 -7.43 -8.33 8.49
N SER A 357 -6.66 -7.24 8.57
CA SER A 357 -6.77 -6.23 9.63
C SER A 357 -7.96 -5.27 9.45
N ASP A 358 -8.54 -5.20 8.26
CA ASP A 358 -9.74 -4.43 7.90
C ASP A 358 -11.03 -5.04 8.46
N ALA A 359 -10.99 -5.50 9.71
CA ALA A 359 -11.99 -6.35 10.34
C ALA A 359 -13.18 -5.59 10.96
N VAL A 360 -13.63 -4.48 10.36
CA VAL A 360 -14.67 -3.59 10.91
C VAL A 360 -15.93 -3.49 10.02
N GLY A 361 -16.12 -4.46 9.14
CA GLY A 361 -17.17 -4.46 8.10
C GLY A 361 -16.71 -3.80 6.80
N ALA A 362 -17.41 -4.10 5.70
CA ALA A 362 -17.00 -3.71 4.35
C ALA A 362 -16.91 -2.18 4.16
N LEU A 363 -17.87 -1.41 4.67
CA LEU A 363 -17.84 0.06 4.54
C LEU A 363 -16.68 0.68 5.34
N GLY A 364 -16.38 0.17 6.54
CA GLY A 364 -15.24 0.66 7.32
C GLY A 364 -13.90 0.39 6.62
N ALA A 365 -13.75 -0.79 6.02
CA ALA A 365 -12.59 -1.14 5.20
C ALA A 365 -12.43 -0.20 3.99
N LEU A 366 -13.52 0.05 3.26
CA LEU A 366 -13.55 0.93 2.10
C LEU A 366 -13.34 2.41 2.46
N ASN A 367 -13.83 2.88 3.61
CA ASN A 367 -13.61 4.27 4.03
C ASN A 367 -12.15 4.54 4.43
N ARG A 368 -11.47 3.55 5.05
CA ARG A 368 -10.08 3.70 5.51
C ARG A 368 -9.12 4.10 4.38
N VAL A 369 -9.33 3.61 3.15
CA VAL A 369 -8.41 3.86 2.04
C VAL A 369 -8.23 5.35 1.76
N TYR A 370 -9.27 6.17 1.96
CA TYR A 370 -9.21 7.62 1.77
C TYR A 370 -8.33 8.31 2.82
N LEU A 371 -8.36 7.85 4.08
CA LEU A 371 -7.39 8.32 5.10
C LEU A 371 -5.97 7.89 4.75
N ASN A 372 -5.77 6.67 4.26
CA ASN A 372 -4.44 6.18 3.86
C ASN A 372 -3.81 7.05 2.75
N ILE A 373 -4.62 7.63 1.86
CA ILE A 373 -4.17 8.55 0.80
C ILE A 373 -4.21 10.03 1.24
N GLY A 374 -4.44 10.34 2.52
CA GLY A 374 -4.25 11.68 3.07
C GLY A 374 -5.52 12.53 3.29
N LEU A 375 -6.72 11.97 3.13
CA LEU A 375 -7.95 12.66 3.50
C LEU A 375 -7.89 13.07 4.98
N TYR A 376 -8.33 14.30 5.28
CA TYR A 376 -8.31 14.89 6.62
C TYR A 376 -6.94 14.85 7.31
N SER A 377 -5.89 15.14 6.52
CA SER A 377 -4.51 15.19 6.98
C SER A 377 -4.23 16.23 8.06
N GLU A 378 -5.14 17.18 8.29
CA GLU A 378 -5.08 18.14 9.39
C GLU A 378 -5.06 17.45 10.75
N GLU A 379 -5.89 16.41 10.93
CA GLU A 379 -5.89 15.60 12.15
C GLU A 379 -4.88 14.44 12.03
N TRP A 380 -4.83 13.76 10.89
CA TRP A 380 -3.99 12.56 10.72
C TRP A 380 -2.51 12.80 11.09
N LEU A 381 -1.92 13.89 10.61
CA LEU A 381 -0.52 14.24 10.87
C LEU A 381 -0.24 14.67 12.33
N ARG A 382 -1.26 14.84 13.17
CA ARG A 382 -1.07 15.07 14.61
C ARG A 382 -0.73 13.79 15.36
N HIS A 383 -0.89 12.62 14.75
CA HIS A 383 -0.75 11.33 15.42
C HIS A 383 0.61 10.64 15.24
N PHE A 384 1.43 11.08 14.30
CA PHE A 384 2.76 10.51 14.02
C PHE A 384 3.64 11.56 13.30
N ASN A 385 4.91 11.25 13.07
CA ASN A 385 5.78 12.01 12.17
C ASN A 385 5.91 11.22 10.86
N PRO A 386 5.50 11.77 9.71
CA PRO A 386 5.53 11.03 8.46
C PRO A 386 6.95 10.61 8.04
N VAL A 387 7.08 9.42 7.45
CA VAL A 387 8.32 8.85 6.86
C VAL A 387 9.42 8.50 7.86
N ILE A 388 9.85 9.47 8.67
CA ILE A 388 10.99 9.32 9.59
C ILE A 388 10.56 8.70 10.93
N GLY A 389 9.32 8.96 11.37
CA GLY A 389 8.82 8.50 12.66
C GLY A 389 9.47 9.23 13.85
N GLY A 390 9.73 8.51 14.94
CA GLY A 390 10.30 9.09 16.17
C GLY A 390 9.29 9.83 17.06
N LYS A 391 8.01 9.80 16.71
CA LYS A 391 6.88 10.22 17.55
C LYS A 391 6.00 9.02 17.86
N PRO A 392 5.60 8.79 19.12
CA PRO A 392 4.66 7.73 19.47
C PRO A 392 3.37 7.86 18.65
N ILE A 393 2.99 6.77 17.98
CA ILE A 393 1.78 6.75 17.16
C ILE A 393 0.56 6.67 18.06
N THR A 394 -0.46 7.47 17.75
CA THR A 394 -1.77 7.43 18.43
C THR A 394 -2.91 7.20 17.44
N PRO A 395 -4.10 6.76 17.88
CA PRO A 395 -5.22 6.50 16.97
C PRO A 395 -5.77 7.75 16.28
N ILE A 396 -6.01 7.68 14.98
CA ILE A 396 -6.94 8.60 14.31
C ILE A 396 -8.36 8.16 14.63
N ARG A 397 -9.12 9.02 15.30
CA ARG A 397 -10.48 8.68 15.79
C ARG A 397 -11.53 8.99 14.74
N ILE A 398 -12.35 8.00 14.38
CA ILE A 398 -13.46 8.19 13.43
C ILE A 398 -14.43 9.26 13.94
N ALA A 399 -14.72 9.27 15.23
CA ALA A 399 -15.60 10.27 15.83
C ALA A 399 -15.05 11.72 15.68
N THR A 400 -13.73 11.90 15.62
CA THR A 400 -13.13 13.22 15.33
C THR A 400 -13.38 13.59 13.87
N ALA A 401 -13.12 12.67 12.93
CA ALA A 401 -13.37 12.89 11.51
C ALA A 401 -14.85 13.21 11.22
N GLN A 402 -15.77 12.45 11.81
CA GLN A 402 -17.22 12.70 11.71
C GLN A 402 -17.64 14.05 12.28
N ARG A 403 -16.96 14.59 13.31
CA ARG A 403 -17.28 15.93 13.84
C ARG A 403 -16.65 17.06 13.05
N ASN A 404 -15.46 16.87 12.49
CA ASN A 404 -14.59 17.98 12.08
C ASN A 404 -14.17 17.97 10.61
N SER A 405 -14.50 16.92 9.85
CA SER A 405 -14.20 16.86 8.41
C SER A 405 -15.46 16.70 7.57
N ALA A 406 -15.73 17.67 6.69
CA ALA A 406 -16.79 17.57 5.70
C ALA A 406 -16.40 16.58 4.59
N TYR A 407 -15.11 16.48 4.25
CA TYR A 407 -14.61 15.49 3.29
C TYR A 407 -14.81 14.05 3.78
N TRP A 408 -14.53 13.75 5.05
CA TRP A 408 -14.79 12.43 5.64
C TRP A 408 -16.28 12.10 5.60
N GLN A 409 -17.14 13.03 6.02
CA GLN A 409 -18.59 12.84 5.99
C GLN A 409 -19.12 12.59 4.57
N ALA A 410 -18.64 13.32 3.56
CA ALA A 410 -19.00 13.10 2.15
C ALA A 410 -18.48 11.75 1.62
N THR A 411 -17.31 11.31 2.10
CA THR A 411 -16.77 9.98 1.80
C THR A 411 -17.65 8.90 2.39
N GLU A 412 -18.00 8.96 3.68
CA GLU A 412 -18.91 7.99 4.31
C GLU A 412 -20.26 7.90 3.58
N GLN A 413 -20.79 9.02 3.07
CA GLN A 413 -22.04 9.06 2.31
C GLN A 413 -21.94 8.42 0.92
N GLY A 414 -20.79 8.54 0.24
CA GLY A 414 -20.56 7.98 -1.10
C GLY A 414 -20.17 6.51 -1.11
N THR A 415 -19.54 6.00 -0.05
CA THR A 415 -19.00 4.63 0.00
C THR A 415 -20.01 3.51 -0.29
N PRO A 416 -21.31 3.58 0.07
CA PRO A 416 -22.28 2.58 -0.35
C PRO A 416 -22.42 2.44 -1.88
N ASP A 417 -22.30 3.54 -2.62
CA ASP A 417 -22.35 3.55 -4.10
C ASP A 417 -21.06 2.95 -4.68
N MET A 418 -19.90 3.23 -4.09
CA MET A 418 -18.64 2.58 -4.44
C MET A 418 -18.68 1.06 -4.17
N ALA A 419 -19.31 0.63 -3.07
CA ALA A 419 -19.50 -0.79 -2.79
C ALA A 419 -20.40 -1.47 -3.85
N ARG A 420 -21.46 -0.79 -4.31
CA ARG A 420 -22.30 -1.29 -5.42
C ARG A 420 -21.49 -1.42 -6.70
N PHE A 421 -20.70 -0.40 -7.04
CA PHE A 421 -19.81 -0.46 -8.20
C PHE A 421 -18.91 -1.70 -8.15
N PHE A 422 -18.23 -1.99 -7.04
CA PHE A 422 -17.38 -3.17 -6.95
C PHE A 422 -18.12 -4.52 -6.98
N LEU A 423 -19.39 -4.56 -6.57
CA LEU A 423 -20.21 -5.77 -6.72
C LEU A 423 -20.47 -6.09 -8.19
N HIS A 424 -20.51 -5.07 -9.06
CA HIS A 424 -20.75 -5.23 -10.48
C HIS A 424 -19.44 -5.31 -11.29
N ALA A 425 -18.49 -4.40 -11.05
CA ALA A 425 -17.28 -4.24 -11.85
C ALA A 425 -16.15 -5.22 -11.54
N GLY A 426 -16.12 -5.80 -10.34
CA GLY A 426 -15.08 -6.76 -9.95
C GLY A 426 -15.25 -8.14 -10.58
N GLN A 427 -15.53 -8.24 -11.87
CA GLN A 427 -15.65 -9.52 -12.59
C GLN A 427 -14.28 -10.09 -12.95
N PRO A 428 -14.12 -11.42 -13.00
CA PRO A 428 -12.89 -12.05 -13.48
C PRO A 428 -12.52 -11.60 -14.91
N ASP A 429 -11.24 -11.34 -15.12
CA ASP A 429 -10.63 -11.20 -16.44
C ASP A 429 -10.07 -12.58 -16.87
N HIS A 430 -10.84 -13.37 -17.61
CA HIS A 430 -10.40 -14.71 -18.01
C HIS A 430 -9.41 -14.64 -19.18
N LEU A 431 -8.40 -15.52 -19.18
CA LEU A 431 -7.46 -15.62 -20.30
C LEU A 431 -8.17 -16.01 -21.61
N ALA A 432 -9.27 -16.75 -21.53
CA ALA A 432 -10.07 -17.12 -22.70
C ALA A 432 -10.70 -15.90 -23.43
N ASP A 433 -10.97 -14.83 -22.69
CA ASP A 433 -11.58 -13.60 -23.21
C ASP A 433 -10.53 -12.62 -23.76
N ALA A 434 -9.24 -12.90 -23.52
CA ALA A 434 -8.14 -12.05 -23.96
C ALA A 434 -7.75 -12.32 -25.44
N PRO A 435 -7.33 -11.32 -26.22
CA PRO A 435 -6.85 -11.45 -27.59
C PRO A 435 -5.73 -12.50 -27.71
N GLY A 436 -5.98 -13.54 -28.51
CA GLY A 436 -5.04 -14.66 -28.67
C GLY A 436 -4.85 -15.54 -27.44
N GLY A 437 -5.60 -15.30 -26.36
CA GLY A 437 -5.48 -16.01 -25.08
C GLY A 437 -5.77 -17.50 -25.18
N ALA A 438 -6.70 -17.90 -26.06
CA ALA A 438 -7.02 -19.31 -26.33
C ALA A 438 -5.80 -20.16 -26.74
N ALA A 439 -4.78 -19.55 -27.38
CA ALA A 439 -3.55 -20.26 -27.76
C ALA A 439 -2.69 -20.71 -26.55
N TYR A 440 -2.95 -20.16 -25.36
CA TYR A 440 -2.23 -20.48 -24.13
C TYR A 440 -2.99 -21.45 -23.22
N LEU A 441 -4.23 -21.80 -23.57
CA LEU A 441 -5.08 -22.69 -22.81
C LEU A 441 -4.85 -24.15 -23.25
N GLU A 442 -4.80 -25.05 -22.27
CA GLU A 442 -4.72 -26.49 -22.51
C GLU A 442 -6.05 -27.01 -23.07
N THR A 443 -5.98 -27.90 -24.05
CA THR A 443 -7.13 -28.50 -24.73
C THR A 443 -7.30 -29.98 -24.43
N ASP A 444 -6.25 -30.64 -23.93
CA ASP A 444 -6.34 -32.02 -23.46
C ASP A 444 -7.10 -32.09 -22.12
N ALA A 445 -8.31 -32.66 -22.19
CA ALA A 445 -9.17 -32.85 -21.03
C ALA A 445 -8.51 -33.69 -19.92
N ALA A 446 -7.66 -34.67 -20.25
CA ALA A 446 -6.98 -35.49 -19.26
C ALA A 446 -5.94 -34.68 -18.47
N ILE A 447 -5.25 -33.75 -19.12
CA ILE A 447 -4.32 -32.83 -18.44
C ILE A 447 -5.09 -31.87 -17.54
N LEU A 448 -6.19 -31.29 -18.02
CA LEU A 448 -7.04 -30.41 -17.21
C LEU A 448 -7.65 -31.14 -16.01
N ASP A 449 -8.18 -32.35 -16.19
CA ASP A 449 -8.75 -33.15 -15.11
C ASP A 449 -7.69 -33.58 -14.08
N ARG A 450 -6.46 -33.82 -14.55
CA ARG A 450 -5.33 -34.01 -13.64
C ARG A 450 -5.03 -32.73 -12.85
N GLY A 451 -5.00 -31.57 -13.51
CA GLY A 451 -4.79 -30.27 -12.87
C GLY A 451 -5.86 -29.94 -11.81
N LYS A 452 -7.13 -30.20 -12.13
CA LYS A 452 -8.26 -30.12 -11.18
C LYS A 452 -8.04 -30.99 -9.95
N THR A 453 -7.63 -32.24 -10.15
CA THR A 453 -7.34 -33.19 -9.06
C THR A 453 -6.22 -32.67 -8.17
N VAL A 454 -5.12 -32.24 -8.77
CA VAL A 454 -3.96 -31.69 -8.03
C VAL A 454 -4.36 -30.44 -7.23
N PHE A 455 -5.11 -29.54 -7.85
CA PHE A 455 -5.62 -28.33 -7.19
C PHE A 455 -6.52 -28.67 -6.00
N ALA A 456 -7.47 -29.60 -6.18
CA ALA A 456 -8.39 -30.04 -5.13
C ALA A 456 -7.67 -30.57 -3.89
N GLU A 457 -6.62 -31.36 -4.08
CA GLU A 457 -5.91 -32.03 -2.99
C GLU A 457 -4.88 -31.14 -2.29
N THR A 458 -4.25 -30.24 -3.04
CA THR A 458 -3.07 -29.49 -2.59
C THR A 458 -3.40 -28.02 -2.29
N CYS A 459 -4.19 -27.36 -3.12
CA CYS A 459 -4.35 -25.90 -3.12
C CYS A 459 -5.70 -25.44 -2.55
N ALA A 460 -6.78 -26.16 -2.87
CA ALA A 460 -8.15 -25.67 -2.70
C ALA A 460 -8.55 -25.40 -1.24
N ARG A 461 -7.89 -26.03 -0.25
CA ARG A 461 -8.12 -25.76 1.18
C ARG A 461 -7.77 -24.34 1.63
N CYS A 462 -6.94 -23.63 0.87
CA CYS A 462 -6.60 -22.21 1.08
C CYS A 462 -7.09 -21.33 -0.08
N HIS A 463 -7.17 -21.89 -1.28
CA HIS A 463 -7.50 -21.18 -2.52
C HIS A 463 -8.88 -21.54 -3.11
N SER A 464 -9.88 -21.82 -2.27
CA SER A 464 -11.27 -22.00 -2.73
C SER A 464 -12.25 -21.45 -1.70
N SER A 465 -13.23 -20.68 -2.17
CA SER A 465 -14.40 -20.31 -1.36
C SER A 465 -15.52 -21.37 -1.45
N LYS A 466 -15.45 -22.27 -2.43
CA LYS A 466 -16.27 -23.48 -2.51
C LYS A 466 -15.55 -24.61 -1.76
N LEU A 467 -15.97 -24.87 -0.53
CA LEU A 467 -15.46 -25.94 0.35
C LEU A 467 -16.56 -26.99 0.59
N PRO A 468 -16.23 -28.20 1.07
CA PRO A 468 -17.22 -29.24 1.34
C PRO A 468 -18.22 -28.77 2.40
N ALA A 469 -19.50 -29.01 2.13
CA ALA A 469 -20.60 -28.64 3.01
C ALA A 469 -21.40 -29.89 3.45
N PRO A 470 -21.88 -29.95 4.70
CA PRO A 470 -21.62 -29.00 5.78
C PRO A 470 -20.17 -29.09 6.28
N ILE A 471 -19.60 -27.97 6.70
CA ILE A 471 -18.31 -27.97 7.42
C ILE A 471 -18.58 -28.54 8.81
N PRO A 472 -17.80 -29.54 9.28
CA PRO A 472 -17.93 -30.07 10.63
C PRO A 472 -17.80 -28.96 11.68
N ALA A 473 -18.62 -29.00 12.74
CA ALA A 473 -18.67 -27.95 13.75
C ALA A 473 -17.30 -27.69 14.41
N GLU A 474 -16.51 -28.73 14.58
CA GLU A 474 -15.15 -28.68 15.12
C GLU A 474 -14.13 -28.02 14.16
N ALA A 475 -14.38 -28.05 12.85
CA ALA A 475 -13.51 -27.48 11.82
C ALA A 475 -13.97 -26.10 11.34
N ASN A 476 -15.14 -25.62 11.78
CA ASN A 476 -15.69 -24.35 11.36
C ASN A 476 -14.92 -23.16 11.97
N LEU A 477 -14.47 -22.21 11.14
CA LEU A 477 -13.80 -20.99 11.62
C LEU A 477 -14.78 -19.86 12.00
N GLN A 478 -16.09 -20.06 11.80
CA GLN A 478 -17.08 -19.07 12.19
C GLN A 478 -17.03 -18.79 13.70
N GLY A 479 -16.83 -17.52 14.05
CA GLY A 479 -16.71 -17.11 15.45
C GLY A 479 -15.38 -17.47 16.11
N CYS A 480 -14.39 -17.96 15.35
CA CYS A 480 -13.06 -18.24 15.87
C CYS A 480 -12.15 -17.01 15.98
N ALA A 481 -12.53 -15.88 15.38
CA ALA A 481 -11.76 -14.64 15.47
C ALA A 481 -11.63 -14.18 16.94
N GLY A 482 -10.41 -14.23 17.47
CA GLY A 482 -10.10 -13.91 18.87
C GLY A 482 -9.03 -14.84 19.47
N PRO A 483 -8.94 -14.91 20.82
CA PRO A 483 -7.84 -15.61 21.51
C PRO A 483 -7.69 -17.10 21.17
N ASN A 484 -8.77 -17.76 20.76
CA ASN A 484 -8.79 -19.20 20.47
C ASN A 484 -8.53 -19.53 18.99
N TYR A 485 -8.19 -18.54 18.16
CA TYR A 485 -8.12 -18.70 16.71
C TYR A 485 -7.19 -19.85 16.28
N MET A 486 -5.99 -19.97 16.85
CA MET A 486 -5.05 -21.04 16.49
C MET A 486 -5.62 -22.44 16.74
N ARG A 487 -6.37 -22.64 17.83
CA ARG A 487 -7.01 -23.94 18.10
C ARG A 487 -8.06 -24.28 17.04
N CYS A 488 -8.83 -23.30 16.58
CA CYS A 488 -9.76 -23.50 15.48
C CYS A 488 -9.03 -23.78 14.16
N TRP A 489 -8.00 -22.99 13.87
CA TRP A 489 -7.17 -23.15 12.69
C TRP A 489 -6.57 -24.55 12.61
N ASP A 490 -6.02 -25.07 13.72
CA ASP A 490 -5.43 -26.41 13.75
C ASP A 490 -6.46 -27.51 13.45
N ARG A 491 -7.71 -27.37 13.94
CA ARG A 491 -8.80 -28.31 13.64
C ARG A 491 -9.26 -28.21 12.19
N TYR A 492 -9.41 -27.00 11.66
CA TYR A 492 -9.68 -26.77 10.24
C TYR A 492 -8.59 -27.42 9.37
N TRP A 493 -7.32 -27.13 9.69
CA TRP A 493 -6.17 -27.66 8.96
C TRP A 493 -6.10 -29.20 9.02
N ALA A 494 -6.36 -29.79 10.19
CA ALA A 494 -6.44 -31.24 10.34
C ALA A 494 -7.56 -31.85 9.49
N TRP A 495 -8.75 -31.25 9.49
CA TRP A 495 -9.90 -31.70 8.68
C TRP A 495 -9.60 -31.64 7.19
N THR A 496 -9.02 -30.53 6.71
CA THR A 496 -8.69 -30.35 5.28
C THR A 496 -7.65 -31.35 4.75
N ARG A 497 -6.91 -32.04 5.64
CA ARG A 497 -5.95 -33.08 5.27
C ARG A 497 -6.57 -34.46 5.12
N THR A 498 -7.81 -34.66 5.57
CA THR A 498 -8.47 -35.97 5.54
C THR A 498 -8.79 -36.41 4.10
N ASP A 499 -8.79 -37.72 3.85
CA ASP A 499 -9.16 -38.28 2.55
C ASP A 499 -10.63 -37.97 2.20
N ALA A 500 -11.50 -37.90 3.21
CA ALA A 500 -12.90 -37.51 3.04
C ALA A 500 -13.03 -36.07 2.51
N PHE A 501 -12.28 -35.12 3.07
CA PHE A 501 -12.24 -33.76 2.56
C PHE A 501 -11.70 -33.73 1.13
N LYS A 502 -10.56 -34.38 0.87
CA LYS A 502 -9.93 -34.42 -0.46
C LYS A 502 -10.86 -35.04 -1.51
N ALA A 503 -11.56 -36.12 -1.18
CA ALA A 503 -12.54 -36.74 -2.05
C ALA A 503 -13.68 -35.80 -2.43
N LYS A 504 -14.28 -35.11 -1.44
CA LYS A 504 -15.32 -34.11 -1.72
C LYS A 504 -14.80 -32.88 -2.46
N MET A 505 -13.57 -32.46 -2.20
CA MET A 505 -12.97 -31.38 -2.98
C MET A 505 -12.71 -31.76 -4.43
N ARG A 506 -12.34 -33.01 -4.74
CA ARG A 506 -12.25 -33.47 -6.14
C ARG A 506 -13.60 -33.37 -6.85
N GLU A 507 -14.69 -33.77 -6.19
CA GLU A 507 -16.05 -33.61 -6.73
C GLU A 507 -16.39 -32.13 -7.00
N ILE A 508 -16.08 -31.25 -6.05
CA ILE A 508 -16.35 -29.80 -6.15
C ILE A 508 -15.55 -29.15 -7.27
N VAL A 509 -14.25 -29.46 -7.40
CA VAL A 509 -13.38 -28.86 -8.43
C VAL A 509 -13.69 -29.43 -9.82
N ALA A 510 -14.16 -30.67 -9.90
CA ALA A 510 -14.60 -31.27 -11.17
C ALA A 510 -15.92 -30.70 -11.69
N ALA A 511 -16.70 -30.01 -10.85
CA ALA A 511 -17.99 -29.46 -11.23
C ALA A 511 -17.84 -28.35 -12.30
N PRO A 512 -18.68 -28.31 -13.34
CA PRO A 512 -18.60 -27.30 -14.41
C PRO A 512 -18.72 -25.86 -13.90
N ASP A 513 -19.42 -25.65 -12.78
CA ASP A 513 -19.62 -24.35 -12.17
C ASP A 513 -18.52 -23.99 -11.16
N PHE A 514 -17.46 -24.79 -11.01
CA PHE A 514 -16.45 -24.60 -9.93
C PHE A 514 -15.90 -23.17 -9.85
N LEU A 515 -15.66 -22.51 -10.99
CA LEU A 515 -15.14 -21.14 -11.04
C LEU A 515 -16.22 -20.06 -10.85
N GLN A 516 -17.49 -20.38 -11.08
CA GLN A 516 -18.60 -19.44 -10.88
C GLN A 516 -18.76 -19.14 -9.39
N ASP A 517 -18.78 -17.86 -9.00
CA ASP A 517 -18.83 -17.42 -7.59
C ASP A 517 -17.73 -18.01 -6.68
N ASN A 518 -16.63 -18.46 -7.27
CA ASN A 518 -15.45 -18.89 -6.54
C ASN A 518 -14.34 -17.86 -6.71
N PHE A 519 -14.06 -17.09 -5.65
CA PHE A 519 -12.98 -16.11 -5.71
C PHE A 519 -11.61 -16.73 -5.37
N LEU A 520 -11.51 -18.07 -5.36
CA LEU A 520 -10.26 -18.81 -5.28
C LEU A 520 -9.37 -18.42 -4.08
N SER A 521 -10.02 -18.14 -2.95
CA SER A 521 -9.41 -17.91 -1.64
C SER A 521 -10.42 -18.25 -0.55
N THR A 522 -9.91 -18.55 0.64
CA THR A 522 -10.73 -18.70 1.85
C THR A 522 -10.95 -17.36 2.58
N GLU A 523 -10.05 -16.40 2.40
CA GLU A 523 -9.91 -15.23 3.29
C GLU A 523 -9.62 -15.56 4.76
N ALA A 524 -9.33 -16.82 5.08
CA ALA A 524 -8.89 -17.19 6.41
C ALA A 524 -7.52 -16.58 6.71
N ARG A 525 -7.29 -16.17 7.96
CA ARG A 525 -5.99 -15.70 8.45
C ARG A 525 -5.05 -16.90 8.62
N VAL A 526 -4.22 -17.17 7.63
CA VAL A 526 -3.28 -18.30 7.68
C VAL A 526 -2.04 -17.89 8.50
N PRO A 527 -1.59 -18.70 9.47
CA PRO A 527 -0.41 -18.39 10.24
C PRO A 527 0.86 -18.46 9.37
N VAL A 528 1.77 -17.50 9.54
CA VAL A 528 3.03 -17.44 8.78
C VAL A 528 3.95 -18.63 9.09
N THR A 529 3.74 -19.34 10.19
CA THR A 529 4.41 -20.63 10.46
C THR A 529 4.09 -21.70 9.41
N LEU A 530 2.94 -21.60 8.76
CA LEU A 530 2.56 -22.46 7.64
C LEU A 530 2.95 -21.84 6.29
N LEU A 531 2.66 -20.55 6.07
CA LEU A 531 2.94 -19.90 4.78
C LEU A 531 4.41 -19.68 4.51
N GLN A 532 5.22 -19.51 5.55
CA GLN A 532 6.66 -19.25 5.48
C GLN A 532 7.06 -18.05 4.60
N THR A 533 6.12 -17.18 4.22
CA THR A 533 6.38 -15.90 3.55
C THR A 533 7.22 -14.99 4.43
N ASN A 534 7.83 -13.96 3.83
CA ASN A 534 8.54 -12.95 4.60
C ASN A 534 7.66 -12.38 5.73
N ALA A 535 8.19 -12.37 6.95
CA ALA A 535 7.42 -12.04 8.15
C ALA A 535 7.16 -10.54 8.37
N CYS A 536 7.76 -9.63 7.60
CA CYS A 536 7.63 -8.19 7.86
C CYS A 536 6.19 -7.69 7.66
N SER A 537 5.49 -8.15 6.63
CA SER A 537 4.07 -7.80 6.45
C SER A 537 3.19 -8.30 7.62
N PRO A 538 3.23 -9.58 8.02
CA PRO A 538 2.53 -10.08 9.22
C PRO A 538 2.92 -9.42 10.55
N LEU A 539 4.05 -8.73 10.64
CA LEU A 539 4.52 -8.04 11.83
C LEU A 539 4.04 -6.60 11.95
N ALA A 540 3.40 -6.06 10.90
CA ALA A 540 2.88 -4.70 10.88
C ALA A 540 2.04 -4.37 12.12
N THR A 541 2.20 -3.16 12.62
CA THR A 541 1.69 -2.74 13.94
C THR A 541 0.63 -1.64 13.87
N ASN A 542 0.40 -1.05 12.69
CA ASN A 542 -0.53 0.07 12.55
C ASN A 542 -1.99 -0.27 12.92
N ALA A 543 -2.41 -1.53 12.78
CA ALA A 543 -3.76 -2.01 13.12
C ALA A 543 -3.89 -2.56 14.54
N LEU A 544 -2.88 -2.38 15.39
CA LEU A 544 -2.94 -2.83 16.78
C LEU A 544 -3.72 -1.85 17.66
N SER A 545 -4.11 -2.33 18.84
CA SER A 545 -4.69 -1.51 19.90
C SER A 545 -3.84 -0.27 20.18
N GLY A 546 -4.47 0.91 20.21
CA GLY A 546 -3.80 2.16 20.51
C GLY A 546 -2.91 2.71 19.39
N ASN A 547 -2.83 2.07 18.23
CA ASN A 547 -2.08 2.54 17.08
C ASN A 547 -3.00 3.25 16.06
N ILE A 548 -2.44 3.73 14.94
CA ILE A 548 -3.12 4.64 14.01
C ILE A 548 -4.46 4.10 13.52
N TRP A 549 -4.55 2.82 13.11
CA TRP A 549 -5.76 2.17 12.59
C TRP A 549 -6.57 1.45 13.68
N ASN A 550 -6.43 1.86 14.95
CA ASN A 550 -7.17 1.27 16.05
C ASN A 550 -8.68 1.27 15.80
N ASP A 551 -9.26 2.36 15.28
CA ASP A 551 -10.71 2.41 15.04
C ASP A 551 -11.11 1.58 13.80
N PHE A 552 -10.16 1.09 12.98
CA PHE A 552 -10.39 0.37 11.71
C PHE A 552 -10.02 -1.11 11.74
N SER A 553 -9.88 -1.68 12.93
CA SER A 553 -9.60 -3.11 13.16
C SER A 553 -10.46 -3.60 14.34
N SER A 554 -10.90 -4.86 14.35
CA SER A 554 -11.76 -5.39 15.42
C SER A 554 -11.00 -5.71 16.70
N ALA A 555 -11.70 -5.71 17.84
CA ALA A 555 -11.22 -6.32 19.07
C ALA A 555 -10.88 -7.81 18.90
N SER A 556 -11.65 -8.52 18.07
CA SER A 556 -11.36 -9.92 17.70
C SER A 556 -10.02 -10.07 16.99
N TYR A 557 -9.67 -9.20 16.02
CA TYR A 557 -8.36 -9.19 15.36
C TYR A 557 -7.24 -8.88 16.34
N LYS A 558 -7.39 -7.82 17.14
CA LYS A 558 -6.39 -7.37 18.12
C LYS A 558 -6.13 -8.38 19.25
N SER A 559 -6.98 -9.38 19.40
CA SER A 559 -6.86 -10.44 20.41
C SER A 559 -6.40 -11.77 19.84
N LEU A 560 -6.06 -11.84 18.55
CA LEU A 560 -5.48 -13.05 17.96
C LEU A 560 -4.17 -13.41 18.69
N PRO A 561 -3.96 -14.70 19.00
CA PRO A 561 -2.79 -15.14 19.75
C PRO A 561 -1.52 -15.09 18.88
N SER A 562 -0.37 -15.39 19.50
CA SER A 562 0.86 -15.67 18.74
C SER A 562 0.67 -16.94 17.90
N VAL A 563 1.26 -16.96 16.70
CA VAL A 563 1.32 -18.13 15.82
C VAL A 563 2.46 -19.10 16.17
N GLY A 564 3.24 -18.81 17.22
CA GLY A 564 4.42 -19.60 17.62
C GLY A 564 5.72 -19.01 17.07
N ALA A 565 6.70 -19.87 16.81
CA ALA A 565 8.02 -19.45 16.31
C ALA A 565 8.19 -19.76 14.82
N ILE A 566 8.89 -18.87 14.11
CA ILE A 566 9.38 -19.07 12.75
C ILE A 566 10.90 -19.14 12.74
N THR A 567 11.47 -19.57 11.61
CA THR A 567 12.91 -19.48 11.36
C THR A 567 13.24 -18.22 10.58
N VAL A 568 14.20 -17.46 11.08
CA VAL A 568 14.82 -16.32 10.38
C VAL A 568 16.32 -16.56 10.25
N HIS A 569 16.96 -15.87 9.31
CA HIS A 569 18.39 -16.05 9.04
C HIS A 569 19.15 -14.77 9.34
N ASP A 570 20.35 -14.91 9.92
CA ASP A 570 21.28 -13.79 10.04
C ASP A 570 21.68 -13.30 8.63
N PRO A 571 21.51 -12.00 8.31
CA PRO A 571 21.73 -11.51 6.95
C PRO A 571 23.21 -11.36 6.55
N PHE A 572 24.14 -11.69 7.46
CA PHE A 572 25.59 -11.66 7.23
C PHE A 572 26.22 -13.05 7.22
N THR A 573 25.75 -13.96 8.07
CA THR A 573 26.31 -15.33 8.16
C THR A 573 25.44 -16.38 7.48
N GLY A 574 24.12 -16.14 7.41
CA GLY A 574 23.10 -17.10 6.98
C GLY A 574 22.59 -18.02 8.10
N ASP A 575 23.14 -17.91 9.32
CA ASP A 575 22.78 -18.79 10.42
C ASP A 575 21.29 -18.69 10.75
N ALA A 576 20.64 -19.85 10.82
CA ALA A 576 19.24 -19.97 11.16
C ALA A 576 19.03 -19.77 12.66
N ARG A 577 18.01 -18.99 13.05
CA ARG A 577 17.60 -18.81 14.44
C ARG A 577 16.07 -18.78 14.57
N PRO A 578 15.52 -19.29 15.68
CA PRO A 578 14.10 -19.16 15.95
C PRO A 578 13.75 -17.70 16.28
N TYR A 579 12.59 -17.25 15.82
CA TYR A 579 11.98 -15.97 16.16
C TYR A 579 10.55 -16.21 16.60
N VAL A 580 10.23 -15.86 17.85
CA VAL A 580 8.89 -16.00 18.41
C VAL A 580 8.02 -14.86 17.88
N MET A 581 6.98 -15.21 17.13
CA MET A 581 6.06 -14.22 16.59
C MET A 581 5.24 -13.61 17.73
N PRO A 582 5.10 -12.29 17.78
CA PRO A 582 4.30 -11.66 18.81
C PRO A 582 2.80 -11.84 18.54
N ALA A 583 1.98 -11.77 19.59
CA ALA A 583 0.52 -11.85 19.51
C ALA A 583 -0.13 -10.50 19.12
N GLY A 584 -1.46 -10.43 19.18
CA GLY A 584 -2.23 -9.18 19.09
C GLY A 584 -2.75 -8.86 17.70
N GLY A 585 -2.95 -9.87 16.84
CA GLY A 585 -3.29 -9.68 15.42
C GLY A 585 -2.13 -9.95 14.45
N ARG A 586 -0.91 -10.12 14.97
CA ARG A 586 0.30 -10.34 14.18
C ARG A 586 0.53 -11.81 13.84
N GLY A 587 1.29 -12.04 12.77
CA GLY A 587 1.72 -13.36 12.32
C GLY A 587 0.76 -14.06 11.37
N TYR A 588 -0.24 -13.36 10.86
CA TYR A 588 -1.23 -13.91 9.94
C TYR A 588 -1.18 -13.25 8.57
N THR A 589 -1.58 -13.98 7.53
CA THR A 589 -1.80 -13.46 6.18
C THR A 589 -2.97 -14.19 5.54
N ARG A 590 -3.83 -13.47 4.83
CA ARG A 590 -4.90 -14.07 4.01
C ARG A 590 -4.34 -14.61 2.69
N PRO A 591 -4.83 -15.75 2.17
CA PRO A 591 -4.49 -16.19 0.83
C PRO A 591 -4.96 -15.13 -0.19
N PRO A 592 -4.12 -14.71 -1.14
CA PRO A 592 -4.59 -13.91 -2.25
C PRO A 592 -5.63 -14.71 -3.05
N SER A 593 -6.62 -14.00 -3.61
CA SER A 593 -7.50 -14.57 -4.63
C SER A 593 -6.66 -14.98 -5.84
N LEU A 594 -6.93 -16.15 -6.41
CA LEU A 594 -6.30 -16.60 -7.66
C LEU A 594 -7.15 -16.31 -8.90
N VAL A 595 -8.24 -15.56 -8.76
CA VAL A 595 -9.03 -15.09 -9.92
C VAL A 595 -8.10 -14.29 -10.83
N SER A 596 -8.10 -14.63 -12.12
CA SER A 596 -7.23 -13.98 -13.12
C SER A 596 -5.75 -14.00 -12.73
N VAL A 597 -5.28 -15.04 -12.04
CA VAL A 597 -3.89 -15.15 -11.58
C VAL A 597 -2.85 -15.04 -12.71
N TRP A 598 -3.25 -15.35 -13.94
CA TRP A 598 -2.45 -15.20 -15.16
C TRP A 598 -2.06 -13.74 -15.45
N SER A 599 -2.84 -12.76 -14.99
CA SER A 599 -2.62 -11.33 -15.28
C SER A 599 -1.97 -10.57 -14.13
N THR A 600 -1.88 -11.15 -12.93
CA THR A 600 -1.46 -10.48 -11.68
C THR A 600 -0.06 -10.85 -11.21
N ALA A 601 0.63 -11.74 -11.94
CA ALA A 601 2.03 -12.06 -11.68
C ALA A 601 2.94 -10.81 -11.87
N PRO A 602 4.06 -10.66 -11.13
CA PRO A 602 4.70 -11.65 -10.25
C PRO A 602 3.95 -11.96 -8.95
N PHE A 603 4.39 -13.01 -8.24
CA PHE A 603 3.68 -13.50 -7.05
C PHE A 603 4.36 -13.15 -5.72
N LEU A 604 3.67 -13.59 -4.66
CA LEU A 604 3.84 -13.22 -3.26
C LEU A 604 3.37 -11.80 -2.95
N LEU A 605 3.40 -11.44 -1.66
CA LEU A 605 2.89 -10.17 -1.18
C LEU A 605 3.61 -8.95 -1.78
N ASN A 606 4.82 -9.12 -2.30
CA ASN A 606 5.75 -8.06 -2.68
C ASN A 606 6.33 -8.23 -4.10
N ASN A 607 5.69 -9.03 -4.97
CA ASN A 607 6.13 -9.27 -6.36
C ASN A 607 7.58 -9.78 -6.48
N THR A 608 8.03 -10.62 -5.55
CA THR A 608 9.42 -11.12 -5.52
C THR A 608 9.63 -12.49 -6.15
N VAL A 609 8.54 -13.18 -6.55
CA VAL A 609 8.60 -14.46 -7.25
C VAL A 609 8.14 -14.30 -8.70
N GLY A 610 9.11 -14.33 -9.62
CA GLY A 610 8.93 -14.07 -11.04
C GLY A 610 9.71 -12.87 -11.57
N PRO A 611 9.87 -12.76 -12.89
CA PRO A 611 10.45 -11.59 -13.55
C PRO A 611 9.42 -10.45 -13.65
N TYR A 612 9.88 -9.22 -13.81
CA TYR A 612 9.03 -8.10 -14.20
C TYR A 612 9.16 -7.86 -15.72
N GLU A 613 8.03 -7.61 -16.39
CA GLU A 613 7.98 -7.11 -17.76
C GLU A 613 7.08 -5.85 -17.79
N HIS A 614 7.48 -4.82 -18.54
CA HIS A 614 6.74 -3.57 -18.68
C HIS A 614 5.65 -3.62 -19.76
N ASP A 615 5.73 -4.58 -20.68
CA ASP A 615 4.75 -4.80 -21.75
C ASP A 615 3.44 -5.34 -21.14
N PRO A 616 2.29 -4.65 -21.31
CA PRO A 616 1.02 -5.09 -20.76
C PRO A 616 0.29 -6.13 -21.63
N SER A 617 0.89 -6.58 -22.73
CA SER A 617 0.29 -7.56 -23.65
C SER A 617 -0.04 -8.90 -22.98
N VAL A 618 -1.01 -9.62 -23.57
CA VAL A 618 -1.40 -10.98 -23.13
C VAL A 618 -0.18 -11.92 -23.13
N ALA A 619 0.66 -11.84 -24.17
CA ALA A 619 1.84 -12.69 -24.30
C ALA A 619 2.86 -12.43 -23.17
N ALA A 620 3.12 -11.17 -22.83
CA ALA A 620 4.01 -10.82 -21.72
C ALA A 620 3.47 -11.30 -20.38
N ARG A 621 2.18 -11.05 -20.09
CA ARG A 621 1.53 -11.52 -18.85
C ARG A 621 1.63 -13.03 -18.70
N VAL A 622 1.35 -13.80 -19.76
CA VAL A 622 1.45 -15.27 -19.71
C VAL A 622 2.90 -15.74 -19.51
N ARG A 623 3.91 -15.07 -20.10
CA ARG A 623 5.33 -15.39 -19.83
C ARG A 623 5.70 -15.16 -18.37
N VAL A 624 5.30 -14.01 -17.81
CA VAL A 624 5.55 -13.67 -16.40
C VAL A 624 4.82 -14.65 -15.48
N PHE A 625 3.54 -14.95 -15.75
CA PHE A 625 2.77 -15.97 -15.04
C PHE A 625 3.46 -17.33 -15.03
N GLN A 626 3.90 -17.81 -16.21
CA GLN A 626 4.56 -19.10 -16.35
C GLN A 626 5.84 -19.14 -15.51
N ALA A 627 6.71 -18.13 -15.64
CA ALA A 627 7.96 -18.05 -14.89
C ALA A 627 7.72 -17.94 -13.37
N SER A 628 6.71 -17.18 -12.94
CA SER A 628 6.32 -17.06 -11.54
C SER A 628 5.78 -18.37 -10.97
N MET A 629 4.89 -19.06 -11.69
CA MET A 629 4.36 -20.36 -11.29
C MET A 629 5.45 -21.42 -11.20
N GLU A 630 6.39 -21.41 -12.15
CA GLU A 630 7.55 -22.29 -12.09
C GLU A 630 8.40 -22.04 -10.84
N GLN A 631 8.65 -20.78 -10.48
CA GLN A 631 9.37 -20.48 -9.24
C GLN A 631 8.56 -20.81 -7.98
N MET A 632 7.22 -20.79 -8.04
CA MET A 632 6.37 -21.22 -6.93
C MET A 632 6.44 -22.74 -6.72
N LEU A 633 6.39 -23.54 -7.78
CA LEU A 633 6.33 -25.01 -7.74
C LEU A 633 7.71 -25.71 -7.80
N TRP A 634 8.76 -25.01 -8.26
CA TRP A 634 10.16 -25.43 -8.24
C TRP A 634 10.99 -24.34 -7.52
N PRO A 635 10.94 -24.30 -6.18
CA PRO A 635 11.59 -23.24 -5.40
C PRO A 635 13.11 -23.15 -5.63
N GLU A 636 13.76 -24.23 -6.07
CA GLU A 636 15.16 -24.24 -6.51
C GLU A 636 15.45 -23.36 -7.73
N ARG A 637 14.42 -23.00 -8.52
CA ARG A 637 14.52 -22.06 -9.64
C ARG A 637 14.42 -20.60 -9.20
N ARG A 638 14.06 -20.34 -7.93
CA ARG A 638 14.04 -18.97 -7.40
C ARG A 638 15.45 -18.39 -7.39
N ARG A 639 15.53 -17.07 -7.52
CA ARG A 639 16.79 -16.35 -7.34
C ARG A 639 17.35 -16.66 -5.95
N LYS A 640 18.65 -16.97 -5.90
CA LYS A 640 19.43 -17.17 -4.68
C LYS A 640 20.17 -15.89 -4.28
N ASP A 641 20.54 -15.79 -3.02
CA ASP A 641 21.26 -14.63 -2.50
C ASP A 641 22.64 -14.49 -3.16
N ALA A 642 22.96 -13.29 -3.63
CA ALA A 642 24.22 -13.05 -4.35
C ALA A 642 25.47 -13.15 -3.44
N ILE A 643 25.32 -13.02 -2.12
CA ILE A 643 26.43 -13.05 -1.16
C ILE A 643 26.43 -14.36 -0.37
N LEU A 644 25.26 -14.80 0.10
CA LEU A 644 25.14 -15.96 0.99
C LEU A 644 24.80 -17.26 0.25
N GLY A 645 24.45 -17.19 -1.04
CA GLY A 645 24.06 -18.36 -1.82
C GLY A 645 22.99 -19.19 -1.11
N ASP A 646 23.24 -20.48 -0.95
CA ASP A 646 22.33 -21.45 -0.33
C ASP A 646 22.29 -21.40 1.21
N LYS A 647 23.08 -20.53 1.87
CA LYS A 647 23.00 -20.38 3.33
C LYS A 647 21.69 -19.75 3.80
N VAL A 648 20.99 -19.05 2.91
CA VAL A 648 19.64 -18.51 3.15
C VAL A 648 18.68 -19.01 2.06
N PRO A 649 17.42 -19.29 2.39
CA PRO A 649 16.46 -19.87 1.44
C PRO A 649 15.81 -18.79 0.56
N GLY A 650 16.61 -17.95 -0.10
CA GLY A 650 16.12 -16.88 -0.97
C GLY A 650 17.09 -15.71 -1.15
N VAL A 651 16.56 -14.49 -1.30
CA VAL A 651 17.30 -13.25 -1.55
C VAL A 651 17.11 -12.25 -0.40
N ILE A 652 18.18 -11.53 -0.06
CA ILE A 652 18.14 -10.36 0.82
C ILE A 652 18.38 -9.10 -0.01
N ASP A 653 17.47 -8.14 0.09
CA ASP A 653 17.62 -6.82 -0.53
C ASP A 653 18.75 -6.02 0.13
N ARG A 654 19.68 -5.54 -0.69
CA ARG A 654 20.88 -4.80 -0.27
C ARG A 654 21.03 -3.51 -1.04
N THR A 655 21.67 -2.54 -0.40
CA THR A 655 22.04 -1.28 -1.04
C THR A 655 22.82 -1.55 -2.33
N THR A 656 22.43 -0.92 -3.43
CA THR A 656 23.05 -1.11 -4.75
C THR A 656 24.23 -0.17 -4.98
N ALA A 657 24.33 0.90 -4.20
CA ALA A 657 25.41 1.88 -4.26
C ALA A 657 25.81 2.34 -2.84
N ARG A 658 26.95 3.02 -2.75
CA ARG A 658 27.31 3.78 -1.54
C ARG A 658 26.29 4.90 -1.34
N SER A 659 25.57 4.85 -0.24
CA SER A 659 24.40 5.72 0.03
C SER A 659 24.48 6.46 1.35
N PHE A 660 23.65 7.49 1.51
CA PHE A 660 23.63 8.40 2.64
C PHE A 660 22.18 8.76 2.98
N LEU A 661 21.91 9.04 4.25
CA LEU A 661 20.72 9.83 4.60
C LEU A 661 21.06 11.29 4.30
N ILE A 662 20.28 11.92 3.43
CA ILE A 662 20.55 13.26 2.90
C ILE A 662 19.47 14.21 3.40
N ILE A 663 19.88 15.32 4.00
CA ILE A 663 19.00 16.44 4.37
C ILE A 663 19.55 17.69 3.67
N PRO A 664 18.86 18.21 2.63
CA PRO A 664 19.27 19.44 1.95
C PRO A 664 19.29 20.64 2.90
N ALA A 665 20.14 21.62 2.58
CA ALA A 665 20.41 22.78 3.44
C ALA A 665 19.14 23.56 3.84
N GLY A 666 18.18 23.70 2.92
CA GLY A 666 16.91 24.39 3.15
C GLY A 666 16.06 23.77 4.25
N PHE A 667 16.16 22.45 4.47
CA PHE A 667 15.38 21.72 5.45
C PHE A 667 16.04 21.60 6.83
N ILE A 668 17.26 22.11 7.00
CA ILE A 668 17.95 22.04 8.29
C ILE A 668 17.38 23.09 9.25
N PRO A 669 16.91 22.70 10.45
CA PRO A 669 16.44 23.64 11.46
C PRO A 669 17.48 24.70 11.82
N GLU A 670 17.04 25.94 12.08
CA GLU A 670 17.94 27.07 12.40
C GLU A 670 18.90 26.80 13.58
N PRO A 671 18.48 26.17 14.70
CA PRO A 671 19.42 25.85 15.79
C PRO A 671 20.55 24.92 15.37
N LEU A 672 20.30 24.02 14.41
CA LEU A 672 21.31 23.11 13.89
C LEU A 672 22.22 23.84 12.89
N ARG A 673 21.67 24.73 12.05
CA ARG A 673 22.47 25.59 11.15
C ARG A 673 23.42 26.51 11.92
N ALA A 674 22.98 27.05 13.06
CA ALA A 674 23.78 27.94 13.90
C ALA A 674 25.06 27.28 14.46
N VAL A 675 25.07 25.96 14.62
CA VAL A 675 26.25 25.22 15.09
C VAL A 675 27.17 24.73 13.97
N ARG A 676 26.90 25.09 12.70
CA ARG A 676 27.75 24.72 11.54
C ARG A 676 29.22 25.08 11.74
N HIS A 677 29.50 26.24 12.33
CA HIS A 677 30.87 26.67 12.61
C HIS A 677 31.53 25.89 13.75
N VAL A 678 30.73 25.26 14.63
CA VAL A 678 31.18 24.49 15.79
C VAL A 678 31.43 23.02 15.42
N VAL A 679 30.62 22.46 14.51
CA VAL A 679 30.74 21.08 14.01
C VAL A 679 30.75 21.07 12.48
N PRO A 680 31.74 21.69 11.82
CA PRO A 680 31.77 21.83 10.36
C PRO A 680 31.80 20.48 9.64
N ARG A 681 32.31 19.42 10.29
CA ARG A 681 32.35 18.06 9.75
C ARG A 681 30.97 17.40 9.58
N LEU A 682 29.91 17.93 10.19
CA LEU A 682 28.55 17.42 10.02
C LEU A 682 27.85 18.04 8.79
N PHE A 683 28.41 19.13 8.24
CA PHE A 683 27.80 19.90 7.16
C PHE A 683 28.63 19.80 5.89
N GLU A 684 27.94 19.68 4.76
CA GLU A 684 28.52 19.74 3.43
C GLU A 684 28.84 21.19 3.02
N ALA A 685 29.54 21.35 1.89
CA ALA A 685 29.92 22.66 1.35
C ALA A 685 28.69 23.53 1.04
N ASP A 686 27.64 22.92 0.48
CA ASP A 686 26.33 23.53 0.22
C ASP A 686 25.51 23.80 1.49
N GLY A 687 25.99 23.37 2.65
CA GLY A 687 25.33 23.52 3.94
C GLY A 687 24.33 22.43 4.29
N GLY A 688 24.17 21.38 3.46
CA GLY A 688 23.37 20.19 3.75
C GLY A 688 23.99 19.28 4.83
N ILE A 689 23.25 18.25 5.25
CA ILE A 689 23.76 17.19 6.15
C ILE A 689 23.69 15.84 5.41
N ARG A 690 24.78 15.08 5.48
CA ARG A 690 24.85 13.69 5.00
C ARG A 690 25.25 12.78 6.15
N LEU A 691 24.40 11.81 6.48
CA LEU A 691 24.72 10.76 7.45
C LEU A 691 25.06 9.46 6.71
N GLY A 692 26.25 8.93 6.99
CA GLY A 692 26.83 7.80 6.27
C GLY A 692 28.36 7.94 6.20
N PRO A 693 29.03 7.28 5.25
CA PRO A 693 28.48 6.47 4.16
C PRO A 693 27.97 5.09 4.61
N ILE A 694 26.88 4.64 3.99
CA ILE A 694 26.41 3.25 4.02
C ILE A 694 26.98 2.56 2.76
N PRO A 695 27.84 1.53 2.88
CA PRO A 695 28.43 0.90 1.71
C PRO A 695 27.39 0.14 0.87
N ALA A 696 27.73 -0.11 -0.39
CA ALA A 696 26.94 -1.02 -1.23
C ALA A 696 26.99 -2.45 -0.64
N GLY A 697 25.91 -3.21 -0.78
CA GLY A 697 25.81 -4.57 -0.25
C GLY A 697 25.41 -4.66 1.23
N VAL A 698 24.92 -3.57 1.85
CA VAL A 698 24.35 -3.62 3.21
C VAL A 698 22.87 -4.01 3.10
N PRO A 699 22.37 -4.97 3.90
CA PRO A 699 20.95 -5.29 3.95
C PRO A 699 20.10 -4.05 4.25
N VAL A 700 19.20 -3.66 3.33
CA VAL A 700 18.41 -2.41 3.44
C VAL A 700 17.57 -2.41 4.72
N ASN A 701 16.93 -3.56 5.00
CA ASN A 701 16.07 -3.75 6.17
C ASN A 701 16.81 -3.69 7.51
N LEU A 702 18.14 -3.63 7.52
CA LEU A 702 18.90 -3.47 8.77
C LEU A 702 18.67 -2.09 9.36
N LEU A 703 18.53 -1.08 8.50
CA LEU A 703 18.28 0.30 8.87
C LEU A 703 16.79 0.66 8.74
N ALA A 704 16.12 0.17 7.69
CA ALA A 704 14.70 0.48 7.46
C ALA A 704 13.79 -0.05 8.57
N ASN A 705 14.16 -1.18 9.21
CA ASN A 705 13.39 -1.80 10.28
C ASN A 705 13.90 -1.45 11.68
N LEU A 706 14.73 -0.41 11.82
CA LEU A 706 15.25 0.00 13.13
C LEU A 706 14.10 0.43 14.04
N GLN A 707 14.13 0.05 15.31
CA GLN A 707 13.15 0.43 16.33
C GLN A 707 13.63 1.68 17.10
N PRO A 708 13.19 2.89 16.76
CA PRO A 708 13.63 4.11 17.46
C PRO A 708 12.91 4.36 18.79
N LEU A 709 11.73 3.77 18.98
CA LEU A 709 10.87 3.98 20.16
C LEU A 709 10.59 2.66 20.87
N ALA A 710 10.52 2.71 22.20
CA ALA A 710 10.07 1.58 23.00
C ALA A 710 8.57 1.33 22.76
N GLU A 711 8.20 0.08 22.41
CA GLU A 711 6.81 -0.32 22.11
C GLU A 711 6.21 -1.27 23.16
N GLY A 712 6.86 -1.36 24.33
CA GLY A 712 6.51 -2.24 25.44
C GLY A 712 7.75 -2.79 26.16
N GLY A 713 7.55 -3.61 27.19
CA GLY A 713 8.64 -4.24 27.95
C GLY A 713 9.46 -3.24 28.79
N ASP A 714 10.75 -3.52 28.94
CA ASP A 714 11.68 -2.66 29.68
C ASP A 714 12.11 -1.45 28.83
N ILE A 715 11.38 -0.35 29.02
CA ILE A 715 11.62 0.94 28.33
C ILE A 715 13.04 1.45 28.60
N GLY A 716 13.56 1.27 29.83
CA GLY A 716 14.90 1.74 30.22
C GLY A 716 15.99 0.97 29.48
N ALA A 717 15.87 -0.35 29.43
CA ALA A 717 16.80 -1.21 28.69
C ALA A 717 16.81 -0.88 27.19
N HIS A 718 15.63 -0.64 26.58
CA HIS A 718 15.54 -0.26 25.17
C HIS A 718 16.31 1.04 24.88
N TYR A 719 16.04 2.11 25.63
CA TYR A 719 16.73 3.38 25.39
C TYR A 719 18.22 3.34 25.75
N LEU A 720 18.63 2.51 26.73
CA LEU A 720 20.05 2.27 26.98
C LEU A 720 20.73 1.58 25.78
N GLN A 721 20.06 0.60 25.17
CA GLN A 721 20.57 -0.08 23.99
C GLN A 721 20.64 0.87 22.78
N LEU A 722 19.61 1.69 22.57
CA LEU A 722 19.61 2.72 21.54
C LEU A 722 20.73 3.75 21.77
N ALA A 723 20.90 4.25 23.00
CA ALA A 723 21.97 5.17 23.35
C ALA A 723 23.36 4.56 23.09
N ARG A 724 23.56 3.28 23.40
CA ARG A 724 24.80 2.55 23.08
C ARG A 724 25.02 2.44 21.58
N LEU A 725 23.98 2.12 20.80
CA LEU A 725 24.06 2.10 19.33
C LEU A 725 24.45 3.47 18.77
N LEU A 726 23.78 4.55 19.22
CA LEU A 726 24.05 5.90 18.77
C LEU A 726 25.46 6.37 19.15
N LEU A 727 25.91 6.07 20.37
CA LEU A 727 27.28 6.35 20.81
C LEU A 727 28.29 5.60 19.95
N ARG A 728 28.02 4.31 19.68
CA ARG A 728 28.86 3.48 18.82
C ARG A 728 28.95 4.10 17.43
N LEU A 729 27.81 4.32 16.77
CA LEU A 729 27.71 4.98 15.45
C LEU A 729 28.49 6.30 15.41
N LYS A 730 28.39 7.12 16.46
CA LYS A 730 29.11 8.40 16.52
C LYS A 730 30.63 8.20 16.60
N LEU A 731 31.10 7.34 17.49
CA LEU A 731 32.54 7.03 17.61
C LEU A 731 33.07 6.46 16.30
N ASP A 732 32.30 5.53 15.75
CA ASP A 732 32.54 4.85 14.49
C ASP A 732 32.74 5.89 13.36
N LEU A 733 31.76 6.78 13.13
CA LEU A 733 31.84 7.86 12.14
C LEU A 733 33.03 8.82 12.36
N LEU A 734 33.43 9.08 13.60
CA LEU A 734 34.58 9.96 13.91
C LEU A 734 35.92 9.32 13.58
N THR A 735 36.00 7.99 13.53
CA THR A 735 37.24 7.24 13.26
C THR A 735 37.42 6.86 11.79
N LEU A 736 36.41 7.05 10.95
CA LEU A 736 36.48 6.74 9.52
C LEU A 736 37.33 7.79 8.78
N PRO A 737 38.30 7.36 7.95
CA PRO A 737 38.95 8.23 6.98
C PRO A 737 37.93 8.85 6.02
N ALA A 738 38.14 10.11 5.63
CA ALA A 738 37.24 10.80 4.70
C ALA A 738 37.17 10.10 3.32
N ASP A 739 38.21 9.35 2.96
CA ASP A 739 38.38 8.58 1.73
C ASP A 739 38.22 7.06 1.94
N ALA A 740 37.58 6.63 3.03
CA ALA A 740 37.43 5.21 3.37
C ALA A 740 36.92 4.37 2.19
N THR A 741 37.64 3.27 1.93
CA THR A 741 37.26 2.26 0.94
C THR A 741 35.99 1.52 1.38
N ASP A 742 35.26 0.91 0.44
CA ASP A 742 34.08 0.11 0.76
C ASP A 742 34.41 -1.08 1.69
N GLU A 743 35.63 -1.62 1.62
CA GLU A 743 36.08 -2.70 2.50
C GLU A 743 36.26 -2.22 3.95
N GLN A 744 36.86 -1.05 4.15
CA GLN A 744 36.95 -0.40 5.46
C GLN A 744 35.56 -0.08 6.02
N LEU A 745 34.64 0.43 5.17
CA LEU A 745 33.26 0.70 5.57
C LEU A 745 32.49 -0.56 5.95
N ARG A 746 32.67 -1.66 5.22
CA ARG A 746 32.04 -2.96 5.57
C ARG A 746 32.57 -3.51 6.90
N THR A 747 33.89 -3.43 7.12
CA THR A 747 34.51 -3.82 8.39
C THR A 747 33.93 -3.03 9.56
N HIS A 748 33.67 -1.76 9.32
CA HIS A 748 33.07 -0.88 10.28
C HIS A 748 31.60 -1.22 10.55
N PHE A 749 30.81 -1.43 9.49
CA PHE A 749 29.42 -1.87 9.59
C PHE A 749 29.26 -3.23 10.27
N ALA A 750 30.26 -4.12 10.18
CA ALA A 750 30.24 -5.40 10.86
C ALA A 750 30.12 -5.25 12.39
N ASN A 751 30.75 -4.21 12.97
CA ASN A 751 30.62 -3.90 14.40
C ASN A 751 29.23 -3.37 14.79
N LEU A 752 28.48 -2.84 13.82
CA LEU A 752 27.14 -2.29 14.00
C LEU A 752 26.05 -3.34 13.74
N ALA A 753 26.37 -4.44 13.05
CA ALA A 753 25.43 -5.48 12.66
C ALA A 753 24.64 -6.05 13.85
N ARG A 754 25.32 -6.52 14.90
CA ARG A 754 24.65 -7.09 16.09
C ARG A 754 23.78 -6.05 16.83
N PRO A 755 24.28 -4.85 17.17
CA PRO A 755 23.45 -3.80 17.76
C PRO A 755 22.20 -3.44 16.94
N LEU A 756 22.35 -3.32 15.62
CA LEU A 756 21.24 -2.99 14.72
C LEU A 756 20.22 -4.14 14.64
N LEU A 757 20.67 -5.39 14.53
CA LEU A 757 19.80 -6.56 14.55
C LEU A 757 19.01 -6.69 15.86
N ALA A 758 19.62 -6.34 16.98
CA ALA A 758 18.98 -6.40 18.29
C ALA A 758 17.96 -5.27 18.51
N LEU A 759 17.92 -4.25 17.66
CA LEU A 759 16.92 -3.19 17.61
C LEU A 759 16.07 -3.28 16.33
N ASN A 760 15.99 -4.44 15.69
CA ASN A 760 15.27 -4.60 14.43
C ASN A 760 13.84 -5.13 14.66
N LYS A 761 12.84 -4.42 14.15
CA LYS A 761 11.42 -4.78 14.29
C LYS A 761 10.99 -6.00 13.45
N CYS A 762 11.69 -6.28 12.34
CA CYS A 762 11.46 -7.46 11.51
C CYS A 762 12.79 -8.10 11.11
N PRO A 763 13.25 -9.13 11.87
CA PRO A 763 14.52 -9.77 11.62
C PRO A 763 14.49 -10.82 10.48
N ASP A 764 13.44 -10.84 9.65
CA ASP A 764 13.33 -11.72 8.48
C ASP A 764 13.70 -10.95 7.21
N PHE A 765 14.93 -11.17 6.74
CA PHE A 765 15.51 -10.43 5.62
C PHE A 765 15.26 -11.07 4.26
N VAL A 766 14.75 -12.31 4.23
CA VAL A 766 14.60 -13.06 2.98
C VAL A 766 13.25 -12.74 2.35
N VAL A 767 13.25 -12.10 1.18
CA VAL A 767 12.06 -11.43 0.64
C VAL A 767 11.22 -12.29 -0.32
N ASN A 768 11.82 -13.31 -0.95
CA ASN A 768 11.17 -14.20 -1.93
C ASN A 768 10.86 -15.61 -1.39
N ARG A 769 10.76 -15.73 -0.05
CA ARG A 769 10.20 -16.91 0.60
C ARG A 769 8.68 -16.89 0.52
N GLY A 770 8.10 -18.07 0.39
CA GLY A 770 6.65 -18.29 0.39
C GLY A 770 6.35 -19.74 0.72
N HIS A 771 5.09 -20.14 0.60
CA HIS A 771 4.72 -21.50 0.95
C HIS A 771 5.37 -22.50 -0.02
N TYR A 772 5.57 -23.71 0.46
CA TYR A 772 6.21 -24.80 -0.29
C TYR A 772 5.22 -25.89 -0.70
N PHE A 773 3.92 -25.58 -0.69
CA PHE A 773 2.86 -26.53 -1.08
C PHE A 773 3.11 -27.17 -2.44
N GLY A 774 3.09 -28.50 -2.49
CA GLY A 774 3.31 -29.28 -3.70
C GLY A 774 4.79 -29.41 -4.13
N THR A 775 5.73 -28.95 -3.31
CA THR A 775 7.18 -29.01 -3.60
C THR A 775 7.90 -30.01 -2.68
N SER A 776 9.13 -30.37 -3.01
CA SER A 776 9.99 -31.22 -2.17
C SER A 776 10.45 -30.56 -0.87
N MET A 777 10.27 -29.25 -0.72
CA MET A 777 10.61 -28.50 0.49
C MET A 777 9.50 -28.53 1.56
N GLN A 778 8.33 -29.09 1.24
CA GLN A 778 7.28 -29.35 2.22
C GLN A 778 7.48 -30.71 2.88
N SER A 779 7.57 -30.76 4.22
CA SER A 779 7.83 -32.00 4.96
C SER A 779 6.58 -32.84 5.27
N ALA A 780 5.38 -32.26 5.15
CA ALA A 780 4.15 -32.86 5.67
C ALA A 780 3.32 -33.64 4.63
N GLU A 781 3.53 -33.41 3.33
CA GLU A 781 2.80 -34.07 2.23
C GLU A 781 3.80 -34.38 1.10
N PRO A 782 3.58 -35.44 0.29
CA PRO A 782 4.46 -35.76 -0.83
C PRO A 782 4.55 -34.62 -1.85
N ALA A 783 5.74 -34.44 -2.45
CA ALA A 783 5.92 -33.50 -3.54
C ALA A 783 5.14 -33.93 -4.79
N LEU A 784 4.63 -32.96 -5.53
CA LEU A 784 4.02 -33.20 -6.83
C LEU A 784 5.09 -33.60 -7.85
N SER A 785 4.71 -34.49 -8.78
CA SER A 785 5.55 -34.77 -9.95
C SER A 785 5.61 -33.56 -10.89
N ASP A 786 6.60 -33.50 -11.78
CA ASP A 786 6.68 -32.42 -12.77
C ASP A 786 5.45 -32.39 -13.69
N ALA A 787 4.90 -33.56 -14.04
CA ALA A 787 3.66 -33.67 -14.80
C ALA A 787 2.47 -33.05 -14.05
N ASP A 788 2.37 -33.30 -12.73
CA ASP A 788 1.30 -32.74 -11.89
C ASP A 788 1.41 -31.23 -11.73
N LYS A 789 2.64 -30.73 -11.56
CA LYS A 789 2.91 -29.29 -11.51
C LYS A 789 2.51 -28.60 -12.81
N ASN A 790 2.87 -29.18 -13.95
CA ASN A 790 2.49 -28.65 -15.26
C ASN A 790 0.97 -28.70 -15.50
N ALA A 791 0.31 -29.80 -15.12
CA ALA A 791 -1.15 -29.91 -15.19
C ALA A 791 -1.85 -28.88 -14.29
N LEU A 792 -1.32 -28.64 -13.08
CA LEU A 792 -1.81 -27.58 -12.19
C LEU A 792 -1.67 -26.20 -12.84
N ILE A 793 -0.51 -25.88 -13.43
CA ILE A 793 -0.29 -24.61 -14.14
C ILE A 793 -1.28 -24.46 -15.29
N ALA A 794 -1.50 -25.52 -16.07
CA ALA A 794 -2.46 -25.53 -17.18
C ALA A 794 -3.89 -25.21 -16.69
N PHE A 795 -4.33 -25.83 -15.59
CA PHE A 795 -5.63 -25.55 -14.99
C PHE A 795 -5.72 -24.13 -14.43
N MET A 796 -4.67 -23.62 -13.78
CA MET A 796 -4.67 -22.26 -13.22
C MET A 796 -4.73 -21.15 -14.29
N LYS A 797 -4.40 -21.44 -15.56
CA LYS A 797 -4.60 -20.50 -16.67
C LYS A 797 -6.08 -20.27 -16.99
N THR A 798 -6.99 -21.14 -16.52
CA THR A 798 -8.43 -21.00 -16.75
C THR A 798 -9.14 -20.16 -15.68
N PHE A 799 -8.41 -19.69 -14.66
CA PHE A 799 -8.97 -19.02 -13.48
C PHE A 799 -9.41 -17.57 -13.72
#